data_AF-A0A7C8JGZ5-F1
#
_entry.id   AF-A0A7C8JGZ5-F1
#
_cell.length_a   1.000
_cell.length_b   1.000
_cell.length_c   1.000
_cell.angle_alpha   90.00
_cell.angle_beta   90.00
_cell.angle_gamma   90.00
#
_symmetry.space_group_name_H-M   'P 1'
#
loop_
_entity.id
_entity.type
_entity.pdbx_description
1 polymer ?
#
loop_
_entity_poly.entity_id
_entity_poly.type
_entity_poly.pdbx_seq_one_letter_code
_entity_poly.pdbx_strand_id
1 'polypeptide(L)'
;MDPGPNNHQYSGVLITTDTSARDHSPQIAADSAQDAILIELNAVKYELATIKQERELENISSREEIHTLQKKVQEDGKLFEQERSEKNFIFERHQALASELESVCQEATNTKVSLERQLRDVEAENLDLKESRHDLETTRDTLQRKYHYETEDLRTQMNLIREQARSLSLELASRDILLQEYQTKLHEKEDEILQSRGQAEIPREGFEGDETLKVLKRELADQLKHTRSIEARNRKLEVENEELRSYNKSISLMEEERRSLISKVQALDGLREKVSNLELQKAILEEERLSWTAFLQDDPDGIQFTSPAHLARAYIQTKIEKSTLLEKFGRPDPLIAERDQEIIKLVAIQAKLEEENQGMKQVLKKDLKEKQRLERQKDLALKEATFLREQLKTYSTEEEVMMAGNYDDQKSQRIEELERLLGEHKLEINALTRQLEERDIARTADPQKLEEGLDYQRSVVQFQERIDTLHKELETSKQAYKIATIEIQALQKQLMASEATSRMRVLQLKDNPAAHHEVTKKETLRVLREENKALLAQLEGQPGGTKFVPISTLERSRLDVQEMEALVAEKEKRMTRLKEMWSKKALEFRQAVYSLLGYEVDFQPNGRVKVTSMFHRSDLYGGVDTGIVFDGEQGTMKLCGGPNSQFAREIRNQIKFYVEERKEIPCFLAALTMEGYEKTTRAQQ
;
A
#
# COMPACT_ATOMS: atom_id res chain seq x y z
N MET A 1 27.44 20.32 -51.72
CA MET A 1 28.81 20.64 -52.15
C MET A 1 28.98 20.06 -53.55
N ASP A 2 29.46 20.93 -54.45
CA ASP A 2 29.80 20.75 -55.88
C ASP A 2 28.67 20.39 -56.89
N PRO A 3 28.79 20.75 -58.19
CA PRO A 3 29.13 22.10 -58.72
C PRO A 3 28.43 22.48 -60.06
N GLY A 4 28.21 23.80 -60.31
CA GLY A 4 28.11 24.53 -61.62
C GLY A 4 27.27 23.98 -62.81
N PRO A 5 27.38 24.53 -64.05
CA PRO A 5 27.47 25.93 -64.51
C PRO A 5 26.59 26.20 -65.79
N ASN A 6 26.87 27.32 -66.49
CA ASN A 6 26.56 27.68 -67.90
C ASN A 6 25.15 28.22 -68.27
N ASN A 7 24.93 29.00 -69.35
CA ASN A 7 25.65 30.03 -70.13
C ASN A 7 24.68 30.41 -71.30
N HIS A 8 24.85 31.60 -71.92
CA HIS A 8 24.43 31.99 -73.30
C HIS A 8 22.94 32.29 -73.59
N GLN A 9 22.53 33.10 -74.58
CA GLN A 9 23.00 34.24 -75.43
C GLN A 9 21.88 34.47 -76.49
N TYR A 10 21.93 35.60 -77.23
CA TYR A 10 21.23 35.97 -78.50
C TYR A 10 19.74 36.44 -78.43
N SER A 11 19.19 37.31 -79.27
CA SER A 11 19.60 38.36 -80.26
C SER A 11 18.32 38.97 -80.87
N GLY A 12 18.42 40.08 -81.64
CA GLY A 12 17.34 40.65 -82.49
C GLY A 12 17.23 42.18 -82.36
N VAL A 13 17.89 43.06 -83.15
CA VAL A 13 17.79 43.42 -84.59
C VAL A 13 16.44 44.07 -84.98
N LEU A 14 16.43 45.35 -85.42
CA LEU A 14 16.11 45.84 -86.79
C LEU A 14 15.62 47.32 -86.82
N ILE A 15 16.28 48.09 -87.71
CA ILE A 15 15.76 49.03 -88.73
C ILE A 15 15.40 50.49 -88.38
N THR A 16 16.08 51.33 -89.18
CA THR A 16 15.98 52.74 -89.57
C THR A 16 14.76 53.11 -90.41
N THR A 17 14.28 54.36 -90.34
CA THR A 17 13.82 55.09 -91.55
C THR A 17 14.05 56.60 -91.40
N ASP A 18 14.71 57.17 -92.41
CA ASP A 18 14.78 58.59 -92.74
C ASP A 18 13.43 59.11 -93.25
N THR A 19 13.17 60.41 -93.14
CA THR A 19 12.61 61.21 -94.25
C THR A 19 12.74 62.71 -93.99
N SER A 20 12.98 63.42 -95.08
CA SER A 20 13.35 64.82 -95.22
C SER A 20 12.24 65.61 -95.89
N ALA A 21 12.12 66.91 -95.58
CA ALA A 21 11.66 68.02 -96.44
C ALA A 21 11.49 69.26 -95.53
N ARG A 22 12.38 70.28 -95.59
CA ARG A 22 12.30 71.48 -96.45
C ARG A 22 10.90 72.07 -96.56
N ASP A 23 10.72 73.27 -95.99
CA ASP A 23 9.76 74.24 -96.54
C ASP A 23 10.26 75.68 -96.49
N HIS A 24 9.98 76.35 -97.61
CA HIS A 24 10.27 77.73 -97.95
C HIS A 24 9.26 78.67 -97.28
N SER A 25 9.74 79.79 -96.75
CA SER A 25 8.91 80.98 -96.52
C SER A 25 8.83 81.83 -97.80
N PRO A 26 7.66 82.41 -98.10
CA PRO A 26 7.61 83.87 -98.18
C PRO A 26 6.36 84.49 -97.53
N GLN A 27 6.57 85.73 -97.08
CA GLN A 27 5.67 86.58 -96.31
C GLN A 27 4.46 87.07 -97.10
N ILE A 28 3.28 87.09 -96.45
CA ILE A 28 2.15 87.97 -96.80
C ILE A 28 1.77 88.77 -95.55
N ALA A 29 1.60 90.07 -95.75
CA ALA A 29 1.39 91.08 -94.73
C ALA A 29 -0.02 91.04 -94.11
N ALA A 30 -0.05 91.38 -92.82
CA ALA A 30 -1.15 92.02 -92.06
C ALA A 30 -2.46 91.26 -91.76
N ASP A 31 -2.73 90.08 -92.34
CA ASP A 31 -3.73 89.13 -91.78
C ASP A 31 -3.07 88.02 -90.92
N SER A 32 -1.73 87.97 -90.95
CA SER A 32 -0.88 86.99 -90.26
C SER A 32 -0.91 87.06 -88.74
N ALA A 33 -1.32 88.15 -88.08
CA ALA A 33 -1.29 88.21 -86.62
C ALA A 33 -2.46 87.44 -85.98
N GLN A 34 -3.66 87.55 -86.55
CA GLN A 34 -4.81 86.76 -86.09
C GLN A 34 -4.68 85.31 -86.51
N ASP A 35 -4.18 85.04 -87.71
CA ASP A 35 -3.89 83.68 -88.16
C ASP A 35 -2.71 83.06 -87.41
N ALA A 36 -1.65 83.82 -87.05
CA ALA A 36 -0.57 83.32 -86.20
C ALA A 36 -1.05 83.06 -84.77
N ILE A 37 -1.88 83.93 -84.19
CA ILE A 37 -2.49 83.67 -82.87
C ILE A 37 -3.42 82.46 -82.95
N LEU A 38 -4.15 82.27 -84.05
CA LEU A 38 -4.99 81.08 -84.26
C LEU A 38 -4.15 79.81 -84.45
N ILE A 39 -3.02 79.89 -85.15
CA ILE A 39 -2.06 78.78 -85.31
C ILE A 39 -1.40 78.45 -83.98
N GLU A 40 -0.97 79.44 -83.20
CA GLU A 40 -0.41 79.27 -81.84
C GLU A 40 -1.48 78.76 -80.86
N LEU A 41 -2.71 79.25 -80.93
CA LEU A 41 -3.84 78.77 -80.12
C LEU A 41 -4.19 77.32 -80.50
N ASN A 42 -4.13 76.97 -81.79
CA ASN A 42 -4.35 75.61 -82.25
C ASN A 42 -3.18 74.70 -81.84
N ALA A 43 -1.93 75.16 -81.94
CA ALA A 43 -0.74 74.43 -81.48
C ALA A 43 -0.81 74.18 -79.96
N VAL A 44 -1.11 75.20 -79.15
CA VAL A 44 -1.32 75.06 -77.70
C VAL A 44 -2.52 74.16 -77.39
N LYS A 45 -3.60 74.21 -78.19
CA LYS A 45 -4.72 73.27 -78.05
C LYS A 45 -4.30 71.84 -78.37
N TYR A 46 -3.47 71.62 -79.39
CA TYR A 46 -2.91 70.30 -79.71
C TYR A 46 -1.97 69.83 -78.61
N GLU A 47 -1.05 70.65 -78.12
CA GLU A 47 -0.16 70.33 -76.99
C GLU A 47 -0.95 70.03 -75.70
N LEU A 48 -2.02 70.78 -75.44
CA LEU A 48 -2.90 70.53 -74.29
C LEU A 48 -3.70 69.23 -74.49
N ALA A 49 -4.11 68.93 -75.72
CA ALA A 49 -4.76 67.65 -76.05
C ALA A 49 -3.79 66.47 -75.94
N THR A 50 -2.53 66.59 -76.39
CA THR A 50 -1.52 65.53 -76.24
C THR A 50 -1.15 65.33 -74.78
N ILE A 51 -0.93 66.39 -74.00
CA ILE A 51 -0.66 66.27 -72.55
C ILE A 51 -1.86 65.64 -71.82
N LYS A 52 -3.11 65.96 -72.23
CA LYS A 52 -4.30 65.30 -71.69
C LYS A 52 -4.32 63.82 -72.01
N GLN A 53 -4.04 63.45 -73.27
CA GLN A 53 -3.96 62.05 -73.69
C GLN A 53 -2.84 61.31 -72.96
N GLU A 54 -1.65 61.91 -72.83
CA GLU A 54 -0.53 61.35 -72.06
C GLU A 54 -0.92 61.13 -70.59
N ARG A 55 -1.55 62.12 -69.95
CA ARG A 55 -2.04 61.97 -68.57
C ARG A 55 -3.15 60.92 -68.45
N GLU A 56 -4.01 60.78 -69.44
CA GLU A 56 -5.03 59.73 -69.49
C GLU A 56 -4.40 58.35 -69.65
N LEU A 57 -3.37 58.22 -70.50
CA LEU A 57 -2.58 56.99 -70.65
C LEU A 57 -1.82 56.65 -69.38
N GLU A 58 -1.20 57.62 -68.71
CA GLU A 58 -0.56 57.45 -67.40
C GLU A 58 -1.55 57.07 -66.30
N ASN A 59 -2.77 57.62 -66.33
CA ASN A 59 -3.83 57.23 -65.40
C ASN A 59 -4.32 55.80 -65.68
N ILE A 60 -4.34 55.37 -66.94
CA ILE A 60 -4.71 54.00 -67.30
C ILE A 60 -3.58 53.04 -66.88
N SER A 61 -2.31 53.36 -67.18
CA SER A 61 -1.17 52.52 -66.79
C SER A 61 -1.06 52.40 -65.27
N SER A 62 -1.21 53.49 -64.53
CA SER A 62 -1.21 53.44 -63.06
C SER A 62 -2.41 52.67 -62.49
N ARG A 63 -3.60 52.75 -63.12
CA ARG A 63 -4.75 51.90 -62.73
C ARG A 63 -4.51 50.43 -63.02
N GLU A 64 -3.88 50.11 -64.15
CA GLU A 64 -3.49 48.75 -64.50
C GLU A 64 -2.44 48.21 -63.50
N GLU A 65 -1.44 49.01 -63.16
CA GLU A 65 -0.46 48.70 -62.13
C GLU A 65 -1.13 48.46 -60.77
N ILE A 66 -2.02 49.35 -60.32
CA ILE A 66 -2.78 49.19 -59.07
C ILE A 66 -3.61 47.91 -59.11
N HIS A 67 -4.27 47.60 -60.22
CA HIS A 67 -5.09 46.40 -60.34
C HIS A 67 -4.23 45.13 -60.37
N THR A 68 -3.08 45.15 -61.03
CA THR A 68 -2.13 44.02 -60.99
C THR A 68 -1.55 43.81 -59.60
N LEU A 69 -1.25 44.88 -58.87
CA LEU A 69 -0.82 44.83 -57.48
C LEU A 69 -1.94 44.32 -56.56
N GLN A 70 -3.18 44.77 -56.74
CA GLN A 70 -4.34 44.27 -55.99
C GLN A 70 -4.57 42.78 -56.23
N LYS A 71 -4.43 42.31 -57.48
CA LYS A 71 -4.53 40.88 -57.81
C LYS A 71 -3.41 40.08 -57.14
N LYS A 72 -2.17 40.55 -57.20
CA LYS A 72 -1.03 39.91 -56.52
C LYS A 72 -1.26 39.84 -55.00
N VAL A 73 -1.70 40.94 -54.37
CA VAL A 73 -2.02 40.96 -52.94
C VAL A 73 -3.16 39.99 -52.58
N GLN A 74 -4.18 39.85 -53.44
CA GLN A 74 -5.26 38.87 -53.22
C GLN A 74 -4.80 37.42 -53.43
N GLU A 75 -3.95 37.15 -54.42
CA GLU A 75 -3.36 35.83 -54.66
C GLU A 75 -2.43 35.43 -53.51
N ASP A 76 -1.54 36.34 -53.10
CA ASP A 76 -0.67 36.16 -51.93
C ASP A 76 -1.49 35.96 -50.66
N GLY A 77 -2.55 36.76 -50.44
CA GLY A 77 -3.46 36.60 -49.31
C GLY A 77 -4.11 35.21 -49.24
N LYS A 78 -4.56 34.67 -50.38
CA LYS A 78 -5.10 33.30 -50.45
C LYS A 78 -4.04 32.24 -50.17
N LEU A 79 -2.81 32.42 -50.68
CA LEU A 79 -1.70 31.52 -50.37
C LEU A 79 -1.36 31.55 -48.88
N PHE A 80 -1.32 32.73 -48.26
CA PHE A 80 -1.13 32.87 -46.81
C PHE A 80 -2.24 32.20 -46.00
N GLU A 81 -3.50 32.31 -46.41
CA GLU A 81 -4.62 31.63 -45.76
C GLU A 81 -4.51 30.10 -45.86
N GLN A 82 -4.14 29.58 -47.04
CA GLN A 82 -3.90 28.15 -47.25
C GLN A 82 -2.75 27.65 -46.38
N GLU A 83 -1.59 28.31 -46.42
CA GLU A 83 -0.45 27.97 -45.57
C GLU A 83 -0.80 28.04 -44.08
N ARG A 84 -1.61 29.01 -43.66
CA ARG A 84 -2.06 29.13 -42.27
C ARG A 84 -2.99 27.99 -41.89
N SER A 85 -3.90 27.58 -42.78
CA SER A 85 -4.77 26.43 -42.54
C SER A 85 -4.00 25.12 -42.46
N GLU A 86 -2.99 24.92 -43.32
CA GLU A 86 -2.11 23.75 -43.28
C GLU A 86 -1.24 23.74 -42.02
N LYS A 87 -0.67 24.89 -41.64
CA LYS A 87 0.08 25.05 -40.37
C LYS A 87 -0.81 24.77 -39.16
N ASN A 88 -2.05 25.27 -39.14
CA ASN A 88 -3.00 25.00 -38.07
C ASN A 88 -3.36 23.51 -38.00
N PHE A 89 -3.66 22.87 -39.13
CA PHE A 89 -3.96 21.44 -39.19
C PHE A 89 -2.78 20.58 -38.71
N ILE A 90 -1.55 20.92 -39.15
CA ILE A 90 -0.33 20.24 -38.71
C ILE A 90 -0.11 20.48 -37.21
N PHE A 91 -0.35 21.69 -36.71
CA PHE A 91 -0.25 22.02 -35.30
C PHE A 91 -1.26 21.24 -34.44
N GLU A 92 -2.54 21.20 -34.85
CA GLU A 92 -3.59 20.42 -34.18
C GLU A 92 -3.25 18.93 -34.15
N ARG A 93 -2.76 18.38 -35.27
CA ARG A 93 -2.29 16.98 -35.33
C ARG A 93 -1.09 16.74 -34.41
N HIS A 94 -0.13 17.65 -34.38
CA HIS A 94 1.01 17.55 -33.46
C HIS A 94 0.57 17.65 -32.00
N GLN A 95 -0.40 18.51 -31.68
CA GLN A 95 -0.96 18.64 -30.35
C GLN A 95 -1.70 17.36 -29.92
N ALA A 96 -2.50 16.77 -30.81
CA ALA A 96 -3.17 15.50 -30.57
C ALA A 96 -2.16 14.36 -30.33
N LEU A 97 -1.17 14.22 -31.22
CA LEU A 97 -0.11 13.21 -31.06
C LEU A 97 0.72 13.43 -29.79
N ALA A 98 1.00 14.69 -29.42
CA ALA A 98 1.69 15.00 -28.16
C ALA A 98 0.84 14.58 -26.95
N SER A 99 -0.47 14.84 -26.97
CA SER A 99 -1.38 14.41 -25.89
C SER A 99 -1.51 12.89 -25.78
N GLU A 100 -1.54 12.17 -26.90
CA GLU A 100 -1.54 10.70 -26.93
C GLU A 100 -0.21 10.12 -26.42
N LEU A 101 0.93 10.72 -26.79
CA LEU A 101 2.23 10.33 -26.26
C LEU A 101 2.33 10.59 -24.75
N GLU A 102 1.81 11.73 -24.28
CA GLU A 102 1.75 12.04 -22.86
C GLU A 102 0.85 11.05 -22.10
N SER A 103 -0.32 10.68 -22.62
CA SER A 103 -1.20 9.70 -21.97
C SER A 103 -0.56 8.32 -21.93
N VAL A 104 0.06 7.87 -23.02
CA VAL A 104 0.79 6.59 -23.05
C VAL A 104 1.98 6.59 -22.10
N CYS A 105 2.74 7.69 -22.02
CA CYS A 105 3.83 7.83 -21.04
C CYS A 105 3.30 7.83 -19.59
N GLN A 106 2.16 8.46 -19.32
CA GLN A 106 1.53 8.43 -18.00
C GLN A 106 1.04 7.03 -17.64
N GLU A 107 0.40 6.30 -18.56
CA GLU A 107 0.00 4.91 -18.35
C GLU A 107 1.20 3.98 -18.11
N ALA A 108 2.28 4.16 -18.88
CA ALA A 108 3.52 3.41 -18.69
C ALA A 108 4.19 3.71 -17.33
N THR A 109 4.19 4.98 -16.88
CA THR A 109 4.72 5.32 -15.56
C THR A 109 3.83 4.81 -14.43
N ASN A 110 2.50 4.87 -14.57
CA ASN A 110 1.56 4.34 -13.59
C ASN A 110 1.68 2.82 -13.43
N THR A 111 1.75 2.09 -14.55
CA THR A 111 1.96 0.63 -14.55
C THR A 111 3.32 0.25 -13.95
N LYS A 112 4.38 0.98 -14.31
CA LYS A 112 5.70 0.80 -13.69
C LYS A 112 5.66 1.02 -12.18
N VAL A 113 5.03 2.09 -11.71
CA VAL A 113 4.90 2.38 -10.26
C VAL A 113 4.05 1.31 -9.56
N SER A 114 2.97 0.81 -10.17
CA SER A 114 2.19 -0.28 -9.58
C SER A 114 2.98 -1.59 -9.49
N LEU A 115 3.77 -1.92 -10.51
CA LEU A 115 4.62 -3.12 -10.51
C LEU A 115 5.77 -2.99 -9.50
N GLU A 116 6.37 -1.80 -9.37
CA GLU A 116 7.39 -1.54 -8.34
C GLU A 116 6.81 -1.63 -6.92
N ARG A 117 5.56 -1.22 -6.70
CA ARG A 117 4.88 -1.40 -5.41
C ARG A 117 4.65 -2.88 -5.13
N GLN A 118 4.08 -3.63 -6.08
CA GLN A 118 3.89 -5.08 -5.94
C GLN A 118 5.21 -5.81 -5.69
N LEU A 119 6.30 -5.40 -6.35
CA LEU A 119 7.62 -5.98 -6.13
C LEU A 119 8.13 -5.69 -4.71
N ARG A 120 7.97 -4.47 -4.20
CA ARG A 120 8.34 -4.14 -2.81
C ARG A 120 7.48 -4.88 -1.79
N ASP A 121 6.18 -5.02 -2.04
CA ASP A 121 5.27 -5.75 -1.16
C ASP A 121 5.66 -7.23 -1.10
N VAL A 122 5.95 -7.87 -2.24
CA VAL A 122 6.43 -9.25 -2.31
C VAL A 122 7.83 -9.42 -1.69
N GLU A 123 8.71 -8.43 -1.82
CA GLU A 123 10.02 -8.42 -1.15
C GLU A 123 9.88 -8.30 0.37
N ALA A 124 8.96 -7.45 0.86
CA ALA A 124 8.65 -7.32 2.28
C ALA A 124 8.05 -8.62 2.84
N GLU A 125 7.06 -9.21 2.16
CA GLU A 125 6.50 -10.51 2.53
C GLU A 125 7.56 -11.62 2.55
N ASN A 126 8.52 -11.60 1.60
CA ASN A 126 9.63 -12.55 1.61
C ASN A 126 10.59 -12.34 2.78
N LEU A 127 10.81 -11.10 3.23
CA LEU A 127 11.61 -10.81 4.42
C LEU A 127 10.88 -11.28 5.69
N ASP A 128 9.59 -10.97 5.83
CA ASP A 128 8.77 -11.40 6.95
C ASP A 128 8.70 -12.94 7.05
N LEU A 129 8.54 -13.62 5.90
CA LEU A 129 8.57 -15.09 5.83
C LEU A 129 9.95 -15.65 6.18
N LYS A 130 11.04 -14.98 5.82
CA LYS A 130 12.40 -15.40 6.21
C LYS A 130 12.65 -15.20 7.71
N GLU A 131 12.21 -14.09 8.29
CA GLU A 131 12.32 -13.80 9.72
C GLU A 131 11.50 -14.80 10.55
N SER A 132 10.22 -15.01 10.20
CA SER A 132 9.38 -16.02 10.85
C SER A 132 9.94 -17.44 10.71
N ARG A 133 10.53 -17.79 9.56
CA ARG A 133 11.24 -19.08 9.41
C ARG A 133 12.45 -19.16 10.33
N HIS A 134 13.22 -18.08 10.46
CA HIS A 134 14.36 -18.03 11.37
C HIS A 134 13.92 -18.15 12.84
N ASP A 135 12.85 -17.48 13.24
CA ASP A 135 12.26 -17.60 14.59
C ASP A 135 11.76 -19.02 14.86
N LEU A 136 11.12 -19.66 13.88
CA LEU A 136 10.71 -21.06 13.97
C LEU A 136 11.92 -22.02 14.05
N GLU A 137 13.00 -21.74 13.32
CA GLU A 137 14.24 -22.51 13.41
C GLU A 137 14.91 -22.37 14.79
N THR A 138 14.99 -21.15 15.34
CA THR A 138 15.57 -20.93 16.68
C THR A 138 14.72 -21.53 17.80
N THR A 139 13.38 -21.43 17.71
CA THR A 139 12.48 -22.08 18.67
C THR A 139 12.57 -23.60 18.58
N ARG A 140 12.65 -24.17 17.37
CA ARG A 140 12.90 -25.60 17.17
C ARG A 140 14.22 -26.04 17.79
N ASP A 141 15.30 -25.30 17.55
CA ASP A 141 16.64 -25.64 18.07
C ASP A 141 16.70 -25.53 19.61
N THR A 142 16.04 -24.53 20.20
CA THR A 142 15.94 -24.41 21.66
C THR A 142 15.12 -25.53 22.28
N LEU A 143 14.01 -25.93 21.65
CA LEU A 143 13.21 -27.09 22.08
C LEU A 143 13.99 -28.39 21.92
N GLN A 144 14.72 -28.58 20.82
CA GLN A 144 15.59 -29.75 20.62
C GLN A 144 16.66 -29.83 21.71
N ARG A 145 17.31 -28.72 22.07
CA ARG A 145 18.27 -28.68 23.18
C ARG A 145 17.61 -29.05 24.51
N LYS A 146 16.42 -28.51 24.81
CA LYS A 146 15.67 -28.84 26.04
C LYS A 146 15.35 -30.33 26.12
N TYR A 147 14.78 -30.91 25.06
CA TYR A 147 14.49 -32.35 25.03
C TYR A 147 15.78 -33.18 25.10
N HIS A 148 16.87 -32.73 24.49
CA HIS A 148 18.15 -33.41 24.62
C HIS A 148 18.62 -33.43 26.08
N TYR A 149 18.63 -32.29 26.77
CA TYR A 149 18.96 -32.22 28.20
C TYR A 149 18.04 -33.09 29.04
N GLU A 150 16.72 -33.04 28.83
CA GLU A 150 15.77 -33.90 29.55
C GLU A 150 16.04 -35.39 29.30
N THR A 151 16.38 -35.78 28.07
CA THR A 151 16.75 -37.17 27.77
C THR A 151 18.06 -37.58 28.41
N GLU A 152 19.05 -36.68 28.50
CA GLU A 152 20.32 -36.94 29.18
C GLU A 152 20.13 -37.05 30.69
N ASP A 153 19.35 -36.16 31.30
CA ASP A 153 18.98 -36.22 32.72
C ASP A 153 18.22 -37.51 33.05
N LEU A 154 17.22 -37.89 32.24
CA LEU A 154 16.52 -39.15 32.43
C LEU A 154 17.45 -40.35 32.26
N ARG A 155 18.40 -40.31 31.31
CA ARG A 155 19.41 -41.37 31.13
C ARG A 155 20.34 -41.48 32.33
N THR A 156 20.82 -40.36 32.89
CA THR A 156 21.69 -40.36 34.06
C THR A 156 20.94 -40.87 35.30
N GLN A 157 19.68 -40.46 35.50
CA GLN A 157 18.82 -41.00 36.56
C GLN A 157 18.58 -42.50 36.40
N MET A 158 18.30 -42.99 35.18
CA MET A 158 18.14 -44.42 34.91
C MET A 158 19.43 -45.20 35.21
N ASN A 159 20.59 -44.64 34.87
CA ASN A 159 21.88 -45.26 35.18
C ASN A 159 22.15 -45.29 36.68
N LEU A 160 21.87 -44.22 37.41
CA LEU A 160 22.00 -44.17 38.86
C LEU A 160 21.10 -45.21 39.55
N ILE A 161 19.83 -45.30 39.14
CA ILE A 161 18.89 -46.29 39.67
C ILE A 161 19.37 -47.72 39.36
N ARG A 162 19.91 -47.96 38.16
CA ARG A 162 20.50 -49.27 37.81
C ARG A 162 21.73 -49.59 38.65
N GLU A 163 22.59 -48.61 38.94
CA GLU A 163 23.76 -48.80 39.81
C GLU A 163 23.34 -49.09 41.25
N GLN A 164 22.35 -48.36 41.78
CA GLN A 164 21.77 -48.62 43.11
C GLN A 164 21.10 -50.00 43.19
N ALA A 165 20.35 -50.41 42.15
CA ALA A 165 19.77 -51.74 42.10
C ALA A 165 20.85 -52.83 42.05
N ARG A 166 21.95 -52.60 41.32
CA ARG A 166 23.11 -53.49 41.31
C ARG A 166 23.80 -53.55 42.67
N SER A 167 24.05 -52.42 43.34
CA SER A 167 24.69 -52.42 44.66
C SER A 167 23.83 -53.14 45.70
N LEU A 168 22.51 -52.90 45.70
CA LEU A 168 21.57 -53.61 46.57
C LEU A 168 21.54 -55.11 46.26
N SER A 169 21.59 -55.51 44.99
CA SER A 169 21.65 -56.93 44.62
C SER A 169 22.95 -57.60 45.10
N LEU A 170 24.09 -56.89 45.07
CA LEU A 170 25.37 -57.38 45.59
C LEU A 170 25.36 -57.45 47.12
N GLU A 171 24.75 -56.48 47.80
CA GLU A 171 24.56 -56.50 49.25
C GLU A 171 23.62 -57.62 49.71
N LEU A 172 22.56 -57.90 48.96
CA LEU A 172 21.68 -59.04 49.24
C LEU A 172 22.45 -60.35 49.06
N ALA A 173 23.18 -60.50 47.96
CA ALA A 173 24.01 -61.69 47.74
C ALA A 173 25.07 -61.89 48.84
N SER A 174 25.72 -60.81 49.32
CA SER A 174 26.69 -60.92 50.41
C SER A 174 26.03 -61.24 51.75
N ARG A 175 24.84 -60.68 52.02
CA ARG A 175 24.03 -61.04 53.20
C ARG A 175 23.55 -62.49 53.14
N ASP A 176 23.17 -62.99 51.98
CA ASP A 176 22.77 -64.40 51.80
C ASP A 176 23.94 -65.34 52.09
N ILE A 177 25.15 -65.01 51.64
CA ILE A 177 26.37 -65.77 51.98
C ILE A 177 26.63 -65.74 53.49
N LEU A 178 26.56 -64.57 54.12
CA LEU A 178 26.76 -64.46 55.57
C LEU A 178 25.68 -65.22 56.36
N LEU A 179 24.43 -65.18 55.93
CA LEU A 179 23.35 -65.95 56.55
C LEU A 179 23.58 -67.46 56.41
N GLN A 180 24.06 -67.92 55.25
CA GLN A 180 24.46 -69.32 55.08
C GLN A 180 25.61 -69.69 56.03
N GLU A 181 26.63 -68.85 56.16
CA GLU A 181 27.71 -69.07 57.13
C GLU A 181 27.24 -69.06 58.59
N TYR A 182 26.27 -68.20 58.94
CA TYR A 182 25.71 -68.21 60.29
C TYR A 182 24.84 -69.44 60.52
N GLN A 183 24.08 -69.89 59.52
CA GLN A 183 23.30 -71.14 59.62
C GLN A 183 24.21 -72.35 59.80
N THR A 184 25.32 -72.44 59.06
CA THR A 184 26.29 -73.54 59.25
C THR A 184 26.94 -73.47 60.63
N LYS A 185 27.39 -72.30 61.08
CA LYS A 185 27.95 -72.11 62.43
C LYS A 185 26.93 -72.41 63.53
N LEU A 186 25.66 -72.06 63.33
CA LEU A 186 24.62 -72.31 64.31
C LEU A 186 24.33 -73.81 64.41
N HIS A 187 24.31 -74.54 63.28
CA HIS A 187 24.25 -76.00 63.29
C HIS A 187 25.46 -76.64 63.96
N GLU A 188 26.69 -76.19 63.66
CA GLU A 188 27.90 -76.65 64.35
C GLU A 188 27.83 -76.40 65.86
N LYS A 189 27.31 -75.24 66.29
CA LYS A 189 27.14 -74.91 67.71
C LYS A 189 26.00 -75.67 68.37
N GLU A 190 24.91 -75.96 67.67
CA GLU A 190 23.85 -76.86 68.15
C GLU A 190 24.40 -78.27 68.35
N ASP A 191 25.24 -78.76 67.45
CA ASP A 191 25.93 -80.04 67.57
C ASP A 191 26.94 -80.05 68.73
N GLU A 192 27.74 -78.99 68.88
CA GLU A 192 28.64 -78.80 70.03
C GLU A 192 27.87 -78.67 71.35
N ILE A 193 26.70 -78.02 71.37
CA ILE A 193 25.83 -77.91 72.56
C ILE A 193 25.21 -79.27 72.89
N LEU A 194 24.82 -80.06 71.90
CA LEU A 194 24.36 -81.43 72.12
C LEU A 194 25.49 -82.32 72.67
N GLN A 195 26.72 -82.14 72.19
CA GLN A 195 27.91 -82.85 72.69
C GLN A 195 28.33 -82.39 74.10
N SER A 196 28.28 -81.08 74.37
CA SER A 196 28.69 -80.49 75.66
C SER A 196 27.60 -80.53 76.73
N ARG A 197 26.30 -80.58 76.38
CA ARG A 197 25.23 -81.00 77.30
C ARG A 197 25.44 -82.42 77.79
N GLY A 198 26.12 -83.26 77.02
CA GLY A 198 26.59 -84.58 77.46
C GLY A 198 27.78 -84.54 78.42
N GLN A 199 28.46 -83.39 78.59
CA GLN A 199 29.75 -83.29 79.29
C GLN A 199 29.85 -82.20 80.36
N ALA A 200 28.79 -81.45 80.68
CA ALA A 200 28.85 -80.33 81.63
C ALA A 200 28.17 -80.63 82.99
N GLU A 201 28.84 -81.41 83.84
CA GLU A 201 28.74 -81.31 85.30
C GLU A 201 29.94 -80.47 85.82
N ILE A 202 29.63 -79.26 86.30
CA ILE A 202 30.38 -78.41 87.26
C ILE A 202 31.77 -77.82 86.80
N PRO A 203 32.37 -76.84 87.52
CA PRO A 203 32.27 -75.42 87.21
C PRO A 203 33.61 -74.70 86.98
N ARG A 204 33.49 -73.44 86.57
CA ARG A 204 34.55 -72.45 86.37
C ARG A 204 35.21 -72.00 87.69
N GLU A 205 36.54 -71.97 87.71
CA GLU A 205 37.40 -71.10 88.53
C GLU A 205 37.99 -70.03 87.57
N GLY A 206 38.08 -68.73 87.86
CA GLY A 206 38.76 -68.06 88.96
C GLY A 206 39.82 -67.10 88.35
N PHE A 207 39.42 -65.89 87.93
CA PHE A 207 39.83 -64.58 88.50
C PHE A 207 41.26 -64.07 88.18
N GLU A 208 41.35 -63.18 87.16
CA GLU A 208 42.26 -62.00 87.09
C GLU A 208 41.48 -60.83 86.43
N GLY A 209 40.30 -60.54 86.97
CA GLY A 209 39.32 -59.69 86.30
C GLY A 209 39.35 -58.22 86.67
N ASP A 210 39.84 -57.77 87.82
CA ASP A 210 39.32 -56.51 88.37
C ASP A 210 39.83 -55.21 87.72
N GLU A 211 41.09 -55.16 87.27
CA GLU A 211 41.61 -54.00 86.51
C GLU A 211 41.15 -54.01 85.04
N THR A 212 41.16 -55.18 84.41
CA THR A 212 40.61 -55.38 83.06
C THR A 212 39.10 -55.10 83.06
N LEU A 213 38.35 -55.49 84.09
CA LEU A 213 36.93 -55.18 84.29
C LEU A 213 36.70 -53.68 84.46
N LYS A 214 37.59 -52.93 85.11
CA LYS A 214 37.45 -51.46 85.22
C LYS A 214 37.68 -50.76 83.88
N VAL A 215 38.71 -51.14 83.13
CA VAL A 215 38.96 -50.60 81.79
C VAL A 215 37.82 -50.96 80.84
N LEU A 216 37.41 -52.23 80.83
CA LEU A 216 36.25 -52.70 80.06
C LEU A 216 34.96 -51.97 80.47
N LYS A 217 34.74 -51.67 81.75
CA LYS A 217 33.58 -50.87 82.20
C LYS A 217 33.62 -49.43 81.69
N ARG A 218 34.80 -48.78 81.61
CA ARG A 218 34.93 -47.44 81.05
C ARG A 218 34.72 -47.43 79.54
N GLU A 219 35.36 -48.37 78.84
CA GLU A 219 35.19 -48.53 77.39
C GLU A 219 33.74 -48.90 77.04
N LEU A 220 33.08 -49.78 77.80
CA LEU A 220 31.65 -50.06 77.68
C LEU A 220 30.82 -48.81 77.97
N ALA A 221 31.15 -48.00 78.97
CA ALA A 221 30.42 -46.78 79.27
C ALA A 221 30.54 -45.74 78.14
N ASP A 222 31.72 -45.61 77.53
CA ASP A 222 31.93 -44.69 76.41
C ASP A 222 31.33 -45.21 75.10
N GLN A 223 31.37 -46.53 74.86
CA GLN A 223 30.61 -47.18 73.78
C GLN A 223 29.10 -47.03 74.00
N LEU A 224 28.60 -47.13 75.23
CA LEU A 224 27.19 -46.90 75.58
C LEU A 224 26.79 -45.44 75.36
N LYS A 225 27.65 -44.47 75.65
CA LYS A 225 27.40 -43.05 75.32
C LYS A 225 27.41 -42.82 73.82
N HIS A 226 28.33 -43.44 73.10
CA HIS A 226 28.43 -43.32 71.65
C HIS A 226 27.23 -43.96 70.95
N THR A 227 26.83 -45.17 71.35
CA THR A 227 25.61 -45.82 70.86
C THR A 227 24.38 -44.99 71.18
N ARG A 228 24.22 -44.45 72.40
CA ARG A 228 23.13 -43.50 72.70
C ARG A 228 23.16 -42.24 71.83
N SER A 229 24.34 -41.73 71.49
CA SER A 229 24.49 -40.58 70.59
C SER A 229 24.11 -40.91 69.15
N ILE A 230 24.47 -42.10 68.66
CA ILE A 230 24.05 -42.60 67.35
C ILE A 230 22.55 -42.88 67.33
N GLU A 231 22.00 -43.53 68.37
CA GLU A 231 20.56 -43.77 68.52
C GLU A 231 19.77 -42.46 68.52
N ALA A 232 20.26 -41.42 69.21
CA ALA A 232 19.64 -40.11 69.20
C ALA A 232 19.71 -39.44 67.80
N ARG A 233 20.80 -39.61 67.04
CA ARG A 233 20.87 -39.14 65.65
C ARG A 233 19.96 -39.94 64.73
N ASN A 234 19.93 -41.26 64.86
CA ASN A 234 19.05 -42.12 64.06
C ASN A 234 17.58 -41.77 64.30
N ARG A 235 17.17 -41.54 65.56
CA ARG A 235 15.80 -41.07 65.85
C ARG A 235 15.48 -39.72 65.21
N LYS A 236 16.43 -38.78 65.20
CA LYS A 236 16.23 -37.49 64.51
C LYS A 236 16.09 -37.67 63.00
N LEU A 237 16.95 -38.48 62.39
CA LEU A 237 16.90 -38.79 60.96
C LEU A 237 15.65 -39.59 60.59
N GLU A 238 15.13 -40.43 61.48
CA GLU A 238 13.85 -41.14 61.31
C GLU A 238 12.69 -40.15 61.28
N VAL A 239 12.64 -39.20 62.22
CA VAL A 239 11.60 -38.14 62.25
C VAL A 239 11.70 -37.26 61.00
N GLU A 240 12.90 -36.81 60.62
CA GLU A 240 13.10 -36.03 59.39
C GLU A 240 12.69 -36.82 58.13
N ASN A 241 12.97 -38.13 58.08
CA ASN A 241 12.51 -38.99 56.99
C ASN A 241 10.98 -39.15 56.99
N GLU A 242 10.35 -39.26 58.14
CA GLU A 242 8.89 -39.31 58.26
C GLU A 242 8.25 -37.99 57.79
N GLU A 243 8.80 -36.85 58.19
CA GLU A 243 8.38 -35.53 57.74
C GLU A 243 8.55 -35.37 56.23
N LEU A 244 9.71 -35.70 55.67
CA LEU A 244 9.95 -35.67 54.22
C LEU A 244 9.02 -36.63 53.45
N ARG A 245 8.74 -37.82 54.00
CA ARG A 245 7.76 -38.75 53.41
C ARG A 245 6.35 -38.16 53.44
N SER A 246 5.96 -37.46 54.51
CA SER A 246 4.67 -36.78 54.59
C SER A 246 4.57 -35.64 53.57
N TYR A 247 5.65 -34.87 53.40
CA TYR A 247 5.73 -33.79 52.42
C TYR A 247 5.65 -34.33 50.98
N ASN A 248 6.40 -35.39 50.67
CA ASN A 248 6.33 -36.05 49.37
C ASN A 248 4.93 -36.59 49.07
N LYS A 249 4.23 -37.18 50.06
CA LYS A 249 2.82 -37.59 49.89
C LYS A 249 1.93 -36.38 49.58
N SER A 250 2.11 -35.26 50.27
CA SER A 250 1.34 -34.04 49.99
C SER A 250 1.62 -33.48 48.59
N ILE A 251 2.88 -33.50 48.13
CA ILE A 251 3.25 -33.11 46.77
C ILE A 251 2.60 -34.04 45.75
N SER A 252 2.65 -35.36 45.96
CA SER A 252 2.00 -36.32 45.06
C SER A 252 0.50 -36.09 44.95
N LEU A 253 -0.19 -35.80 46.07
CA LEU A 253 -1.61 -35.42 46.03
C LEU A 253 -1.83 -34.13 45.24
N MET A 254 -1.00 -33.09 45.44
CA MET A 254 -1.09 -31.84 44.68
C MET A 254 -0.81 -32.05 43.18
N GLU A 255 0.10 -32.96 42.82
CA GLU A 255 0.38 -33.33 41.43
C GLU A 255 -0.79 -34.09 40.80
N GLU A 256 -1.42 -35.01 41.54
CA GLU A 256 -2.62 -35.73 41.09
C GLU A 256 -3.80 -34.77 40.89
N GLU A 257 -4.03 -33.86 41.84
CA GLU A 257 -5.03 -32.81 41.70
C GLU A 257 -4.73 -31.90 40.50
N ARG A 258 -3.46 -31.52 40.30
CA ARG A 258 -3.03 -30.75 39.13
C ARG A 258 -3.30 -31.51 37.84
N ARG A 259 -2.95 -32.80 37.76
CA ARG A 259 -3.23 -33.65 36.58
C ARG A 259 -4.73 -33.78 36.34
N SER A 260 -5.54 -33.93 37.41
CA SER A 260 -7.00 -33.96 37.34
C SER A 260 -7.58 -32.65 36.80
N LEU A 261 -7.09 -31.50 37.29
CA LEU A 261 -7.51 -30.17 36.82
C LEU A 261 -7.10 -29.94 35.36
N ILE A 262 -5.89 -30.33 34.97
CA ILE A 262 -5.44 -30.24 33.57
C ILE A 262 -6.34 -31.09 32.67
N SER A 263 -6.66 -32.32 33.06
CA SER A 263 -7.58 -33.19 32.32
C SER A 263 -8.99 -32.59 32.21
N LYS A 264 -9.50 -31.98 33.29
CA LYS A 264 -10.79 -31.27 33.27
C LYS A 264 -10.76 -30.05 32.33
N VAL A 265 -9.68 -29.28 32.32
CA VAL A 265 -9.53 -28.13 31.41
C VAL A 265 -9.50 -28.59 29.96
N GLN A 266 -8.72 -29.63 29.64
CA GLN A 266 -8.70 -30.21 28.30
C GLN A 266 -10.09 -30.73 27.88
N ALA A 267 -10.83 -31.36 28.80
CA ALA A 267 -12.21 -31.78 28.54
C ALA A 267 -13.16 -30.59 28.31
N LEU A 268 -13.00 -29.50 29.06
CA LEU A 268 -13.77 -28.26 28.87
C LEU A 268 -13.46 -27.58 27.54
N ASP A 269 -12.19 -27.57 27.12
CA ASP A 269 -11.79 -27.02 25.82
C ASP A 269 -12.36 -27.85 24.67
N GLY A 270 -12.33 -29.19 24.77
CA GLY A 270 -13.00 -30.06 23.80
C GLY A 270 -14.53 -29.89 23.78
N LEU A 271 -15.16 -29.52 24.90
CA LEU A 271 -16.58 -29.15 24.93
C LEU A 271 -16.83 -27.78 24.28
N ARG A 272 -15.94 -26.80 24.48
CA ARG A 272 -16.03 -25.48 23.83
C ARG A 272 -15.96 -25.59 22.32
N GLU A 273 -15.04 -26.40 21.79
CA GLU A 273 -14.97 -26.69 20.35
C GLU A 273 -16.25 -27.33 19.81
N LYS A 274 -16.83 -28.29 20.57
CA LYS A 274 -18.11 -28.88 20.21
C LYS A 274 -19.24 -27.86 20.23
N VAL A 275 -19.29 -26.98 21.23
CA VAL A 275 -20.29 -25.91 21.33
C VAL A 275 -20.14 -24.94 20.15
N SER A 276 -18.93 -24.48 19.83
CA SER A 276 -18.71 -23.60 18.68
C SER A 276 -19.09 -24.26 17.37
N ASN A 277 -18.77 -25.54 17.18
CA ASN A 277 -19.16 -26.28 15.98
C ASN A 277 -20.68 -26.44 15.87
N LEU A 278 -21.37 -26.71 16.99
CA LEU A 278 -22.83 -26.79 17.03
C LEU A 278 -23.49 -25.42 16.80
N GLU A 279 -22.92 -24.34 17.33
CA GLU A 279 -23.38 -22.96 17.09
C GLU A 279 -23.22 -22.58 15.62
N LEU A 280 -22.09 -22.93 14.99
CA LEU A 280 -21.89 -22.73 13.55
C LEU A 280 -22.87 -23.53 12.71
N GLN A 281 -23.06 -24.82 13.03
CA GLN A 281 -24.05 -25.66 12.34
C GLN A 281 -25.45 -25.10 12.50
N LYS A 282 -25.81 -24.63 13.69
CA LYS A 282 -27.10 -23.99 13.94
C LYS A 282 -27.25 -22.70 13.13
N ALA A 283 -26.22 -21.86 13.07
CA ALA A 283 -26.24 -20.63 12.27
C ALA A 283 -26.44 -20.94 10.78
N ILE A 284 -25.70 -21.90 10.23
CA ILE A 284 -25.87 -22.36 8.83
C ILE A 284 -27.28 -22.87 8.59
N LEU A 285 -27.80 -23.73 9.48
CA LEU A 285 -29.17 -24.24 9.36
C LEU A 285 -30.23 -23.13 9.50
N GLU A 286 -29.99 -22.11 10.31
CA GLU A 286 -30.86 -20.95 10.44
C GLU A 286 -30.82 -20.06 9.19
N GLU A 287 -29.65 -19.84 8.60
CA GLU A 287 -29.48 -19.15 7.31
C GLU A 287 -30.14 -19.91 6.16
N GLU A 288 -29.93 -21.22 6.08
CA GLU A 288 -30.61 -22.09 5.15
C GLU A 288 -32.13 -21.99 5.34
N ARG A 289 -32.63 -22.15 6.58
CA ARG A 289 -34.06 -22.00 6.87
C ARG A 289 -34.56 -20.63 6.45
N LEU A 290 -33.84 -19.55 6.74
CA LEU A 290 -34.22 -18.19 6.36
C LEU A 290 -34.26 -18.03 4.84
N SER A 291 -33.27 -18.54 4.11
CA SER A 291 -33.24 -18.51 2.66
C SER A 291 -34.41 -19.30 2.05
N TRP A 292 -34.72 -20.49 2.58
CA TRP A 292 -35.89 -21.26 2.19
C TRP A 292 -37.19 -20.54 2.53
N THR A 293 -37.30 -19.93 3.71
CA THR A 293 -38.51 -19.16 4.07
C THR A 293 -38.67 -17.92 3.22
N ALA A 294 -37.60 -17.22 2.86
CA ALA A 294 -37.67 -16.07 1.96
C ALA A 294 -38.11 -16.50 0.56
N PHE A 295 -37.48 -17.55 0.01
CA PHE A 295 -37.87 -18.12 -1.28
C PHE A 295 -39.33 -18.60 -1.31
N LEU A 296 -39.84 -19.12 -0.19
CA LEU A 296 -41.23 -19.58 -0.09
C LEU A 296 -42.24 -18.47 0.29
N GLN A 297 -41.79 -17.34 0.85
CA GLN A 297 -42.66 -16.22 1.27
C GLN A 297 -42.75 -15.09 0.24
N ASP A 298 -41.74 -14.89 -0.61
CA ASP A 298 -41.68 -13.81 -1.60
C ASP A 298 -42.46 -14.09 -2.90
N ASP A 299 -43.33 -15.11 -2.95
CA ASP A 299 -44.29 -15.33 -4.06
C ASP A 299 -45.69 -14.78 -3.71
N PRO A 300 -46.00 -13.49 -3.98
CA PRO A 300 -47.37 -12.97 -3.91
C PRO A 300 -48.25 -13.51 -5.05
N ASP A 301 -47.66 -14.08 -6.11
CA ASP A 301 -48.34 -14.72 -7.24
C ASP A 301 -48.11 -16.25 -7.28
N GLY A 302 -48.27 -16.92 -6.13
CA GLY A 302 -48.82 -18.28 -6.08
C GLY A 302 -48.16 -19.38 -6.94
N ILE A 303 -46.84 -19.55 -6.93
CA ILE A 303 -46.28 -20.89 -7.15
C ILE A 303 -46.36 -21.64 -5.81
N GLN A 304 -47.58 -22.08 -5.48
CA GLN A 304 -47.72 -23.12 -4.47
C GLN A 304 -47.01 -24.35 -5.03
N PHE A 305 -45.78 -24.61 -4.58
CA PHE A 305 -45.12 -25.88 -4.81
C PHE A 305 -45.94 -26.97 -4.11
N THR A 306 -46.94 -27.48 -4.81
CA THR A 306 -47.89 -28.49 -4.34
C THR A 306 -47.22 -29.83 -4.03
N SER A 307 -45.97 -30.01 -4.49
CA SER A 307 -45.13 -31.17 -4.18
C SER A 307 -43.64 -30.82 -4.29
N PRO A 308 -42.76 -31.41 -3.47
CA PRO A 308 -41.30 -31.33 -3.64
C PRO A 308 -40.82 -31.74 -5.05
N ALA A 309 -41.58 -32.61 -5.73
CA ALA A 309 -41.30 -32.97 -7.12
C ALA A 309 -41.51 -31.80 -8.10
N HIS A 310 -42.39 -30.84 -7.79
CA HIS A 310 -42.61 -29.64 -8.59
C HIS A 310 -41.45 -28.65 -8.42
N LEU A 311 -40.95 -28.48 -7.20
CA LEU A 311 -39.76 -27.66 -6.92
C LEU A 311 -38.51 -28.26 -7.59
N ALA A 312 -38.33 -29.58 -7.52
CA ALA A 312 -37.22 -30.25 -8.20
C ALA A 312 -37.29 -30.09 -9.73
N ARG A 313 -38.50 -30.14 -10.33
CA ARG A 313 -38.68 -29.90 -11.77
C ARG A 313 -38.41 -28.44 -12.13
N ALA A 314 -38.88 -27.47 -11.34
CA ALA A 314 -38.60 -26.06 -11.55
C ALA A 314 -37.09 -25.76 -11.43
N TYR A 315 -36.40 -26.36 -10.45
CA TYR A 315 -34.95 -26.25 -10.29
C TYR A 315 -34.17 -26.88 -11.46
N ILE A 316 -34.59 -28.05 -11.94
CA ILE A 316 -33.98 -28.68 -13.11
C ILE A 316 -34.22 -27.80 -14.34
N GLN A 317 -35.41 -27.24 -14.48
CA GLN A 317 -35.76 -26.36 -15.59
C GLN A 317 -34.94 -25.07 -15.56
N THR A 318 -34.79 -24.40 -14.41
CA THR A 318 -33.92 -23.21 -14.29
C THR A 318 -32.44 -23.55 -14.49
N LYS A 319 -32.00 -24.74 -14.09
CA LYS A 319 -30.64 -25.22 -14.39
C LYS A 319 -30.43 -25.46 -15.88
N ILE A 320 -31.40 -26.05 -16.57
CA ILE A 320 -31.39 -26.24 -18.02
C ILE A 320 -31.40 -24.89 -18.72
N GLU A 321 -32.29 -23.98 -18.33
CA GLU A 321 -32.37 -22.61 -18.86
C GLU A 321 -31.04 -21.87 -18.66
N LYS A 322 -30.46 -21.92 -17.45
CA LYS A 322 -29.13 -21.35 -17.20
C LYS A 322 -28.04 -22.00 -18.05
N SER A 323 -28.04 -23.33 -18.22
CA SER A 323 -27.08 -23.98 -19.11
C SER A 323 -27.26 -23.60 -20.57
N THR A 324 -28.51 -23.42 -21.03
CA THR A 324 -28.79 -22.99 -22.41
C THR A 324 -28.43 -21.53 -22.63
N LEU A 325 -28.60 -20.66 -21.61
CA LEU A 325 -28.14 -19.28 -21.66
C LEU A 325 -26.61 -19.24 -21.65
N LEU A 326 -25.94 -20.00 -20.77
CA LEU A 326 -24.48 -20.11 -20.78
C LEU A 326 -23.95 -20.70 -22.08
N GLU A 327 -24.64 -21.64 -22.72
CA GLU A 327 -24.27 -22.17 -24.02
C GLU A 327 -24.47 -21.14 -25.15
N LYS A 328 -25.50 -20.29 -25.04
CA LYS A 328 -25.73 -19.17 -25.97
C LYS A 328 -24.66 -18.07 -25.80
N PHE A 329 -24.34 -17.67 -24.57
CA PHE A 329 -23.36 -16.62 -24.28
C PHE A 329 -21.90 -17.10 -24.33
N GLY A 330 -21.65 -18.39 -24.10
CA GLY A 330 -20.31 -18.99 -24.10
C GLY A 330 -19.81 -19.38 -25.49
N ARG A 331 -20.70 -19.43 -26.49
CA ARG A 331 -20.30 -19.47 -27.90
C ARG A 331 -20.12 -18.01 -28.33
N PRO A 332 -18.97 -17.62 -28.91
CA PRO A 332 -18.89 -16.31 -29.55
C PRO A 332 -20.02 -16.27 -30.59
N ASP A 333 -20.94 -15.32 -30.46
CA ASP A 333 -22.11 -15.25 -31.33
C ASP A 333 -21.63 -15.31 -32.79
N PRO A 334 -21.99 -16.35 -33.57
CA PRO A 334 -21.55 -16.46 -34.96
C PRO A 334 -22.00 -15.25 -35.77
N LEU A 335 -23.10 -14.62 -35.34
CA LEU A 335 -23.58 -13.33 -35.84
C LEU A 335 -22.59 -12.19 -35.58
N ILE A 336 -21.92 -12.12 -34.43
CA ILE A 336 -20.90 -11.09 -34.17
C ILE A 336 -19.68 -11.33 -35.06
N ALA A 337 -19.23 -12.58 -35.20
CA ALA A 337 -18.13 -12.91 -36.09
C ALA A 337 -18.45 -12.62 -37.58
N GLU A 338 -19.68 -12.88 -38.03
CA GLU A 338 -20.17 -12.52 -39.37
C GLU A 338 -20.21 -10.99 -39.55
N ARG A 339 -20.73 -10.25 -38.56
CA ARG A 339 -20.74 -8.78 -38.57
C ARG A 339 -19.33 -8.20 -38.60
N ASP A 340 -18.38 -8.75 -37.84
CA ASP A 340 -16.98 -8.31 -37.85
C ASP A 340 -16.33 -8.54 -39.22
N GLN A 341 -16.62 -9.68 -39.87
CA GLN A 341 -16.16 -9.93 -41.23
C GLN A 341 -16.79 -8.98 -42.26
N GLU A 342 -18.07 -8.64 -42.11
CA GLU A 342 -18.73 -7.62 -42.93
C GLU A 342 -18.12 -6.23 -42.71
N ILE A 343 -17.84 -5.85 -41.45
CA ILE A 343 -17.16 -4.59 -41.12
C ILE A 343 -15.78 -4.54 -41.77
N ILE A 344 -14.98 -5.61 -41.68
CA ILE A 344 -13.66 -5.67 -42.33
C ILE A 344 -13.79 -5.50 -43.86
N LYS A 345 -14.79 -6.13 -44.49
CA LYS A 345 -15.04 -5.97 -45.93
C LYS A 345 -15.46 -4.54 -46.27
N LEU A 346 -16.36 -3.94 -45.48
CA LEU A 346 -16.82 -2.56 -45.69
C LEU A 346 -15.70 -1.54 -45.49
N VAL A 347 -14.85 -1.72 -44.48
CA VAL A 347 -13.66 -0.88 -44.25
C VAL A 347 -12.69 -1.00 -45.43
N ALA A 348 -12.48 -2.21 -45.96
CA ALA A 348 -11.62 -2.41 -47.13
C ALA A 348 -12.21 -1.76 -48.40
N ILE A 349 -13.53 -1.76 -48.56
CA ILE A 349 -14.21 -1.08 -49.67
C ILE A 349 -14.11 0.44 -49.50
N GLN A 350 -14.31 0.96 -48.29
CA GLN A 350 -14.15 2.39 -47.98
C GLN A 350 -12.73 2.87 -48.30
N ALA A 351 -11.70 2.12 -47.89
CA ALA A 351 -10.32 2.46 -48.22
C ALA A 351 -10.06 2.52 -49.74
N LYS A 352 -10.63 1.58 -50.51
CA LYS A 352 -10.54 1.61 -51.99
C LYS A 352 -11.27 2.79 -52.60
N LEU A 353 -12.47 3.10 -52.12
CA LEU A 353 -13.26 4.26 -52.59
C LEU A 353 -12.57 5.57 -52.22
N GLU A 354 -11.88 5.65 -51.09
CA GLU A 354 -11.08 6.81 -50.72
C GLU A 354 -9.87 6.98 -51.65
N GLU A 355 -9.19 5.89 -51.99
CA GLU A 355 -8.08 5.89 -52.96
C GLU A 355 -8.56 6.32 -54.36
N GLU A 356 -9.69 5.78 -54.83
CA GLU A 356 -10.33 6.18 -56.08
C GLU A 356 -10.76 7.66 -56.06
N ASN A 357 -11.36 8.14 -54.97
CA ASN A 357 -11.72 9.55 -54.81
C ASN A 357 -10.50 10.46 -54.82
N GLN A 358 -9.40 10.05 -54.19
CA GLN A 358 -8.14 10.79 -54.25
C GLN A 358 -7.58 10.81 -55.67
N GLY A 359 -7.63 9.70 -56.39
CA GLY A 359 -7.27 9.60 -57.81
C GLY A 359 -8.11 10.54 -58.68
N MET A 360 -9.44 10.51 -58.53
CA MET A 360 -10.36 11.38 -59.27
C MET A 360 -10.16 12.86 -58.94
N LYS A 361 -9.87 13.21 -57.67
CA LYS A 361 -9.51 14.58 -57.30
C LYS A 361 -8.22 15.04 -57.97
N GLN A 362 -7.23 14.16 -58.14
CA GLN A 362 -6.01 14.49 -58.86
C GLN A 362 -6.25 14.68 -60.35
N VAL A 363 -7.08 13.83 -60.98
CA VAL A 363 -7.50 13.99 -62.38
C VAL A 363 -8.26 15.31 -62.56
N LEU A 364 -9.25 15.60 -61.72
CA LEU A 364 -10.00 16.85 -61.77
C LEU A 364 -9.09 18.09 -61.62
N LYS A 365 -8.07 18.03 -60.75
CA LYS A 365 -7.07 19.10 -60.63
C LYS A 365 -6.24 19.28 -61.90
N LYS A 366 -5.93 18.19 -62.62
CA LYS A 366 -5.25 18.27 -63.93
C LYS A 366 -6.18 18.87 -64.97
N ASP A 367 -7.41 18.38 -65.07
CA ASP A 367 -8.41 18.86 -66.03
C ASP A 367 -8.75 20.34 -65.80
N LEU A 368 -8.86 20.79 -64.55
CA LEU A 368 -9.08 22.20 -64.22
C LEU A 368 -7.89 23.07 -64.66
N LYS A 369 -6.65 22.58 -64.51
CA LYS A 369 -5.45 23.29 -64.99
C LYS A 369 -5.42 23.34 -66.52
N GLU A 370 -5.80 22.25 -67.18
CA GLU A 370 -5.91 22.19 -68.63
C GLU A 370 -7.02 23.11 -69.15
N LYS A 371 -8.19 23.11 -68.51
CA LYS A 371 -9.29 24.03 -68.81
C LYS A 371 -8.88 25.48 -68.63
N GLN A 372 -8.21 25.84 -67.53
CA GLN A 372 -7.68 27.20 -67.33
C GLN A 372 -6.66 27.59 -68.39
N ARG A 373 -5.82 26.65 -68.86
CA ARG A 373 -4.90 26.91 -69.97
C ARG A 373 -5.66 27.15 -71.28
N LEU A 374 -6.67 26.34 -71.57
CA LEU A 374 -7.51 26.49 -72.75
C LEU A 374 -8.35 27.77 -72.71
N GLU A 375 -8.88 28.15 -71.55
CA GLU A 375 -9.61 29.41 -71.34
C GLU A 375 -8.67 30.60 -71.58
N ARG A 376 -7.43 30.57 -71.06
CA ARG A 376 -6.43 31.62 -71.36
C ARG A 376 -6.07 31.68 -72.83
N GLN A 377 -5.90 30.54 -73.49
CA GLN A 377 -5.66 30.49 -74.94
C GLN A 377 -6.86 31.05 -75.73
N LYS A 378 -8.09 30.70 -75.33
CA LYS A 378 -9.32 31.23 -75.92
C LYS A 378 -9.43 32.74 -75.71
N ASP A 379 -9.12 33.25 -74.53
CA ASP A 379 -9.16 34.69 -74.25
C ASP A 379 -8.10 35.46 -75.05
N LEU A 380 -6.91 34.88 -75.23
CA LEU A 380 -5.88 35.45 -76.11
C LEU A 380 -6.35 35.46 -77.57
N ALA A 381 -6.86 34.34 -78.07
CA ALA A 381 -7.40 34.25 -79.43
C ALA A 381 -8.61 35.16 -79.63
N LEU A 382 -9.46 35.35 -78.62
CA LEU A 382 -10.57 36.30 -78.66
C LEU A 382 -10.06 37.74 -78.70
N LYS A 383 -9.04 38.09 -77.91
CA LYS A 383 -8.40 39.42 -77.96
C LYS A 383 -7.72 39.68 -79.30
N GLU A 384 -7.05 38.68 -79.87
CA GLU A 384 -6.49 38.74 -81.23
C GLU A 384 -7.61 38.93 -82.26
N ALA A 385 -8.71 38.17 -82.16
CA ALA A 385 -9.85 38.31 -83.05
C ALA A 385 -10.58 39.66 -82.88
N THR A 386 -10.70 40.20 -81.68
CA THR A 386 -11.26 41.55 -81.47
C THR A 386 -10.32 42.62 -81.97
N PHE A 387 -9.01 42.49 -81.77
CA PHE A 387 -8.01 43.40 -82.31
C PHE A 387 -8.02 43.39 -83.84
N LEU A 388 -8.07 42.21 -84.48
CA LEU A 388 -8.23 42.08 -85.93
C LEU A 388 -9.58 42.64 -86.41
N ARG A 389 -10.67 42.46 -85.66
CA ARG A 389 -11.97 43.09 -85.98
C ARG A 389 -11.93 44.60 -85.83
N GLU A 390 -11.23 45.14 -84.83
CA GLU A 390 -11.04 46.57 -84.65
C GLU A 390 -10.17 47.15 -85.75
N GLN A 391 -9.10 46.44 -86.17
CA GLN A 391 -8.32 46.81 -87.34
C GLN A 391 -9.14 46.77 -88.63
N LEU A 392 -9.97 45.74 -88.84
CA LEU A 392 -10.89 45.69 -89.98
C LEU A 392 -11.94 46.80 -89.90
N LYS A 393 -12.40 47.16 -88.70
CA LYS A 393 -13.29 48.30 -88.49
C LYS A 393 -12.60 49.61 -88.81
N THR A 394 -11.35 49.81 -88.39
CA THR A 394 -10.59 51.01 -88.76
C THR A 394 -10.36 51.07 -90.26
N TYR A 395 -10.05 49.95 -90.91
CA TYR A 395 -9.98 49.89 -92.38
C TYR A 395 -11.33 50.18 -93.03
N SER A 396 -12.44 49.68 -92.49
CA SER A 396 -13.78 50.00 -93.04
C SER A 396 -14.16 51.46 -92.82
N THR A 397 -13.79 52.08 -91.69
CA THR A 397 -14.02 53.51 -91.45
C THR A 397 -13.07 54.38 -92.28
N GLU A 398 -11.85 53.93 -92.53
CA GLU A 398 -10.91 54.58 -93.46
C GLU A 398 -11.38 54.44 -94.91
N GLU A 399 -11.92 53.28 -95.31
CA GLU A 399 -12.58 53.10 -96.61
C GLU A 399 -13.83 54.00 -96.70
N GLU A 400 -14.66 54.10 -95.66
CA GLU A 400 -15.83 54.99 -95.61
C GLU A 400 -15.43 56.48 -95.72
N VAL A 401 -14.28 56.88 -95.17
CA VAL A 401 -13.79 58.27 -95.17
C VAL A 401 -12.98 58.61 -96.43
N MET A 402 -12.21 57.68 -96.98
CA MET A 402 -11.42 57.88 -98.21
C MET A 402 -12.18 57.56 -99.50
N MET A 403 -13.24 56.76 -99.45
CA MET A 403 -14.12 56.46 -100.58
C MET A 403 -15.52 57.00 -100.32
N ALA A 404 -15.64 58.30 -100.11
CA ALA A 404 -16.92 59.00 -100.10
C ALA A 404 -17.57 58.92 -101.50
N GLY A 405 -18.35 57.86 -101.76
CA GLY A 405 -19.14 57.78 -103.00
C GLY A 405 -19.67 56.41 -103.42
N ASN A 406 -19.14 55.27 -102.94
CA ASN A 406 -19.70 53.95 -103.26
C ASN A 406 -19.86 53.11 -101.99
N TYR A 407 -20.95 53.37 -101.27
CA TYR A 407 -21.47 52.50 -100.24
C TYR A 407 -21.96 51.20 -100.91
N ASP A 408 -21.28 50.09 -100.64
CA ASP A 408 -21.47 48.81 -101.31
C ASP A 408 -22.67 48.08 -100.68
N ASP A 409 -23.90 48.37 -101.13
CA ASP A 409 -25.14 47.71 -100.72
C ASP A 409 -25.08 46.18 -100.83
N GLN A 410 -24.14 45.66 -101.63
CA GLN A 410 -23.89 44.23 -101.75
C GLN A 410 -23.17 43.65 -100.53
N LYS A 411 -22.30 44.43 -99.87
CA LYS A 411 -21.62 44.00 -98.63
C LYS A 411 -22.57 44.06 -97.44
N SER A 412 -23.45 45.05 -97.34
CA SER A 412 -24.47 45.09 -96.28
C SER A 412 -25.46 43.93 -96.41
N GLN A 413 -25.92 43.62 -97.62
CA GLN A 413 -26.75 42.43 -97.89
C GLN A 413 -26.00 41.12 -97.60
N ARG A 414 -24.71 41.03 -97.96
CA ARG A 414 -23.88 39.87 -97.63
C ARG A 414 -23.69 39.71 -96.13
N ILE A 415 -23.57 40.82 -95.39
CA ILE A 415 -23.45 40.82 -93.93
C ILE A 415 -24.79 40.39 -93.30
N GLU A 416 -25.94 40.88 -93.78
CA GLU A 416 -27.25 40.41 -93.32
C GLU A 416 -27.47 38.92 -93.61
N GLU A 417 -27.06 38.41 -94.78
CA GLU A 417 -27.12 36.99 -95.09
C GLU A 417 -26.21 36.15 -94.18
N LEU A 418 -25.01 36.64 -93.89
CA LEU A 418 -24.07 35.99 -92.98
C LEU A 418 -24.57 36.04 -91.53
N GLU A 419 -25.18 37.13 -91.09
CA GLU A 419 -25.80 37.25 -89.77
C GLU A 419 -27.01 36.32 -89.62
N ARG A 420 -27.80 36.16 -90.70
CA ARG A 420 -28.89 35.18 -90.74
C ARG A 420 -28.37 33.75 -90.64
N LEU A 421 -27.34 33.40 -91.40
CA LEU A 421 -26.69 32.07 -91.31
C LEU A 421 -26.04 31.85 -89.93
N LEU A 422 -25.46 32.88 -89.32
CA LEU A 422 -24.90 32.80 -87.97
C LEU A 422 -26.00 32.66 -86.90
N GLY A 423 -27.17 33.25 -87.13
CA GLY A 423 -28.38 33.04 -86.34
C GLY A 423 -28.91 31.60 -86.46
N GLU A 424 -28.97 31.07 -87.69
CA GLU A 424 -29.35 29.68 -87.96
C GLU A 424 -28.37 28.69 -87.30
N HIS A 425 -27.06 28.91 -87.41
CA HIS A 425 -26.06 28.09 -86.73
C HIS A 425 -26.11 28.20 -85.20
N LYS A 426 -26.45 29.37 -84.64
CA LYS A 426 -26.69 29.50 -83.19
C LYS A 426 -27.93 28.73 -82.75
N LEU A 427 -29.00 28.73 -83.56
CA LEU A 427 -30.19 27.92 -83.30
C LEU A 427 -29.88 26.43 -83.40
N GLU A 428 -29.08 26.01 -84.37
CA GLU A 428 -28.59 24.63 -84.51
C GLU A 428 -27.69 24.22 -83.34
N ILE A 429 -26.78 25.08 -82.88
CA ILE A 429 -25.93 24.83 -81.70
C ILE A 429 -26.80 24.75 -80.43
N ASN A 430 -27.81 25.60 -80.28
CA ASN A 430 -28.75 25.54 -79.17
C ASN A 430 -29.64 24.28 -79.23
N ALA A 431 -29.99 23.82 -80.43
CA ALA A 431 -30.71 22.57 -80.63
C ALA A 431 -29.81 21.35 -80.33
N LEU A 432 -28.56 21.36 -80.77
CA LEU A 432 -27.58 20.31 -80.50
C LEU A 432 -27.18 20.26 -79.02
N THR A 433 -27.07 21.40 -78.35
CA THR A 433 -26.84 21.45 -76.89
C THR A 433 -28.05 20.96 -76.12
N ARG A 434 -29.28 21.30 -76.51
CA ARG A 434 -30.48 20.66 -75.95
C ARG A 434 -30.54 19.16 -76.21
N GLN A 435 -30.15 18.70 -77.39
CA GLN A 435 -30.08 17.27 -77.69
C GLN A 435 -28.96 16.56 -76.89
N LEU A 436 -27.88 17.26 -76.56
CA LEU A 436 -26.84 16.76 -75.66
C LEU A 436 -27.31 16.74 -74.20
N GLU A 437 -28.01 17.78 -73.74
CA GLU A 437 -28.66 17.81 -72.42
C GLU A 437 -29.71 16.71 -72.31
N GLU A 438 -30.52 16.47 -73.35
CA GLU A 438 -31.48 15.38 -73.43
C GLU A 438 -30.79 14.00 -73.50
N ARG A 439 -29.63 13.89 -74.17
CA ARG A 439 -28.79 12.67 -74.13
C ARG A 439 -28.12 12.46 -72.77
N ASP A 440 -27.76 13.52 -72.07
CA ASP A 440 -27.19 13.44 -70.72
C ASP A 440 -28.28 13.12 -69.70
N ILE A 441 -29.51 13.62 -69.89
CA ILE A 441 -30.69 13.20 -69.14
C ILE A 441 -31.04 11.72 -69.45
N ALA A 442 -30.93 11.29 -70.70
CA ALA A 442 -31.11 9.89 -71.09
C ALA A 442 -29.98 8.97 -70.57
N ARG A 443 -28.75 9.48 -70.38
CA ARG A 443 -27.67 8.78 -69.67
C ARG A 443 -27.88 8.74 -68.16
N THR A 444 -28.56 9.73 -67.57
CA THR A 444 -28.99 9.64 -66.16
C THR A 444 -30.21 8.73 -65.94
N ALA A 445 -30.81 8.22 -67.02
CA ALA A 445 -31.84 7.19 -67.03
C ALA A 445 -31.27 5.80 -67.40
N ASP A 446 -30.01 5.54 -67.02
CA ASP A 446 -29.52 4.16 -66.88
C ASP A 446 -30.33 3.45 -65.75
N PRO A 447 -30.65 2.15 -65.91
CA PRO A 447 -31.47 1.37 -64.97
C PRO A 447 -30.73 0.99 -63.67
N GLN A 448 -30.02 1.94 -63.07
CA GLN A 448 -29.33 1.79 -61.77
C GLN A 448 -30.01 2.57 -60.63
N LYS A 449 -30.95 3.48 -60.93
CA LYS A 449 -31.72 4.21 -59.90
C LYS A 449 -32.94 3.46 -59.35
N LEU A 450 -33.08 2.17 -59.66
CA LEU A 450 -34.03 1.30 -58.94
C LEU A 450 -33.43 0.75 -57.63
N GLU A 451 -32.12 0.89 -57.39
CA GLU A 451 -31.48 0.47 -56.13
C GLU A 451 -31.64 1.51 -55.01
N GLU A 452 -31.69 2.80 -55.30
CA GLU A 452 -31.87 3.84 -54.25
C GLU A 452 -33.25 3.74 -53.57
N GLY A 453 -34.30 3.34 -54.28
CA GLY A 453 -35.63 3.10 -53.67
C GLY A 453 -35.64 1.90 -52.72
N LEU A 454 -34.82 0.88 -52.99
CA LEU A 454 -34.63 -0.28 -52.12
C LEU A 454 -33.73 0.05 -50.92
N ASP A 455 -32.79 0.99 -51.05
CA ASP A 455 -31.95 1.44 -49.95
C ASP A 455 -32.69 2.32 -48.94
N TYR A 456 -33.65 3.16 -49.36
CA TYR A 456 -34.53 3.84 -48.41
C TYR A 456 -35.43 2.85 -47.67
N GLN A 457 -35.95 1.83 -48.34
CA GLN A 457 -36.80 0.83 -47.70
C GLN A 457 -35.98 -0.10 -46.78
N ARG A 458 -34.75 -0.46 -47.14
CA ARG A 458 -33.78 -1.16 -46.27
C ARG A 458 -33.35 -0.29 -45.10
N SER A 459 -33.12 1.00 -45.31
CA SER A 459 -32.76 1.93 -44.24
C SER A 459 -33.90 2.11 -43.25
N VAL A 460 -35.16 2.20 -43.73
CA VAL A 460 -36.35 2.23 -42.86
C VAL A 460 -36.51 0.92 -42.08
N VAL A 461 -36.27 -0.24 -42.71
CA VAL A 461 -36.29 -1.54 -42.02
C VAL A 461 -35.15 -1.63 -40.98
N GLN A 462 -33.94 -1.17 -41.31
CA GLN A 462 -32.81 -1.11 -40.37
C GLN A 462 -33.09 -0.15 -39.20
N PHE A 463 -33.76 0.98 -39.43
CA PHE A 463 -34.18 1.87 -38.36
C PHE A 463 -35.29 1.24 -37.50
N GLN A 464 -36.22 0.50 -38.08
CA GLN A 464 -37.23 -0.26 -37.33
C GLN A 464 -36.58 -1.37 -36.50
N GLU A 465 -35.65 -2.14 -37.06
CA GLU A 465 -34.86 -3.14 -36.34
C GLU A 465 -33.99 -2.49 -35.24
N ARG A 466 -33.45 -1.30 -35.49
CA ARG A 466 -32.71 -0.54 -34.48
C ARG A 466 -33.61 -0.03 -33.36
N ILE A 467 -34.81 0.43 -33.69
CA ILE A 467 -35.82 0.83 -32.71
C ILE A 467 -36.26 -0.38 -31.89
N ASP A 468 -36.48 -1.55 -32.50
CA ASP A 468 -36.87 -2.78 -31.79
C ASP A 468 -35.75 -3.33 -30.90
N THR A 469 -34.49 -3.26 -31.35
CA THR A 469 -33.34 -3.62 -30.52
C THR A 469 -33.16 -2.66 -29.35
N LEU A 470 -33.30 -1.35 -29.56
CA LEU A 470 -33.29 -0.35 -28.49
C LEU A 470 -34.45 -0.54 -27.51
N HIS A 471 -35.64 -0.91 -27.98
CA HIS A 471 -36.77 -1.26 -27.10
C HIS A 471 -36.48 -2.51 -26.27
N LYS A 472 -35.89 -3.55 -26.87
CA LYS A 472 -35.46 -4.76 -26.13
C LYS A 472 -34.36 -4.44 -25.12
N GLU A 473 -33.37 -3.63 -25.48
CA GLU A 473 -32.31 -3.15 -24.57
C GLU A 473 -32.89 -2.30 -23.42
N LEU A 474 -33.90 -1.48 -23.70
CA LEU A 474 -34.62 -0.72 -22.68
C LEU A 474 -35.40 -1.64 -21.73
N GLU A 475 -36.04 -2.68 -22.26
CA GLU A 475 -36.76 -3.68 -21.46
C GLU A 475 -35.82 -4.53 -20.61
N THR A 476 -34.70 -4.99 -21.14
CA THR A 476 -33.69 -5.74 -20.38
C THR A 476 -33.03 -4.86 -19.32
N SER A 477 -32.73 -3.59 -19.63
CA SER A 477 -32.22 -2.62 -18.65
C SER A 477 -33.24 -2.34 -17.54
N LYS A 478 -34.54 -2.20 -17.88
CA LYS A 478 -35.62 -2.08 -16.88
C LYS A 478 -35.77 -3.32 -16.01
N GLN A 479 -35.60 -4.52 -16.58
CA GLN A 479 -35.62 -5.78 -15.82
C GLN A 479 -34.41 -5.89 -14.90
N ALA A 480 -33.20 -5.57 -15.40
CA ALA A 480 -31.99 -5.53 -14.60
C ALA A 480 -32.09 -4.52 -13.45
N TYR A 481 -32.67 -3.34 -13.71
CA TYR A 481 -32.94 -2.33 -12.68
C TYR A 481 -33.91 -2.86 -11.61
N LYS A 482 -35.00 -3.52 -12.01
CA LYS A 482 -35.94 -4.14 -11.06
C LYS A 482 -35.27 -5.19 -10.19
N ILE A 483 -34.47 -6.08 -10.78
CA ILE A 483 -33.72 -7.11 -10.04
C ILE A 483 -32.74 -6.45 -9.06
N ALA A 484 -31.96 -5.47 -9.50
CA ALA A 484 -31.05 -4.72 -8.64
C ALA A 484 -31.77 -4.00 -7.49
N THR A 485 -32.97 -3.44 -7.72
CA THR A 485 -33.76 -2.84 -6.64
C THR A 485 -34.25 -3.85 -5.62
N ILE A 486 -34.63 -5.06 -6.06
CA ILE A 486 -35.04 -6.15 -5.16
C ILE A 486 -33.83 -6.65 -4.35
N GLU A 487 -32.66 -6.80 -4.97
CA GLU A 487 -31.42 -7.18 -4.30
C GLU A 487 -31.00 -6.13 -3.26
N ILE A 488 -31.05 -4.84 -3.59
CA ILE A 488 -30.78 -3.76 -2.64
C ILE A 488 -31.75 -3.83 -1.44
N GLN A 489 -33.03 -4.06 -1.69
CA GLN A 489 -34.03 -4.20 -0.62
C GLN A 489 -33.79 -5.44 0.25
N ALA A 490 -33.37 -6.56 -0.36
CA ALA A 490 -33.01 -7.79 0.36
C ALA A 490 -31.77 -7.57 1.24
N LEU A 491 -30.72 -6.94 0.70
CA LEU A 491 -29.51 -6.59 1.43
C LEU A 491 -29.80 -5.60 2.57
N GLN A 492 -30.67 -4.61 2.35
CA GLN A 492 -31.11 -3.70 3.41
C GLN A 492 -31.84 -4.45 4.53
N LYS A 493 -32.72 -5.40 4.21
CA LYS A 493 -33.39 -6.23 5.22
C LYS A 493 -32.40 -7.13 5.97
N GLN A 494 -31.42 -7.71 5.29
CA GLN A 494 -30.35 -8.49 5.91
C GLN A 494 -29.47 -7.64 6.83
N LEU A 495 -29.14 -6.41 6.43
CA LEU A 495 -28.39 -5.46 7.26
C LEU A 495 -29.20 -5.08 8.50
N MET A 496 -30.49 -4.79 8.36
CA MET A 496 -31.36 -4.50 9.51
C MET A 496 -31.51 -5.71 10.45
N ALA A 497 -31.53 -6.93 9.91
CA ALA A 497 -31.56 -8.17 10.70
C ALA A 497 -30.21 -8.42 11.43
N SER A 498 -29.07 -8.15 10.78
CA SER A 498 -27.75 -8.27 11.40
C SER A 498 -27.49 -7.19 12.45
N GLU A 499 -28.00 -5.97 12.24
CA GLU A 499 -28.01 -4.92 13.26
C GLU A 499 -28.89 -5.31 14.46
N ALA A 500 -30.02 -6.00 14.22
CA ALA A 500 -30.87 -6.52 15.28
C ALA A 500 -30.19 -7.66 16.08
N THR A 501 -29.42 -8.54 15.45
CA THR A 501 -28.61 -9.55 16.15
C THR A 501 -27.39 -8.94 16.85
N SER A 502 -26.82 -7.83 16.32
CA SER A 502 -25.77 -7.05 16.97
C SER A 502 -26.25 -6.36 18.27
N ARG A 503 -27.55 -6.11 18.44
CA ARG A 503 -28.15 -5.65 19.71
C ARG A 503 -28.20 -6.72 20.81
N MET A 504 -27.54 -7.87 20.64
CA MET A 504 -27.29 -8.79 21.75
C MET A 504 -26.32 -8.12 22.74
N ARG A 505 -26.85 -7.69 23.90
CA ARG A 505 -26.06 -7.05 24.96
C ARG A 505 -25.00 -8.02 25.47
N VAL A 506 -23.75 -7.81 25.04
CA VAL A 506 -22.59 -8.52 25.57
C VAL A 506 -22.35 -8.03 27.00
N LEU A 507 -22.43 -8.94 27.97
CA LEU A 507 -22.23 -8.63 29.38
C LEU A 507 -20.73 -8.46 29.64
N GLN A 508 -20.28 -7.21 29.70
CA GLN A 508 -18.89 -6.86 29.97
C GLN A 508 -18.73 -6.38 31.42
N LEU A 509 -17.53 -6.58 31.98
CA LEU A 509 -17.15 -5.99 33.25
C LEU A 509 -17.27 -4.46 33.16
N LYS A 510 -17.83 -3.81 34.19
CA LYS A 510 -18.05 -2.35 34.21
C LYS A 510 -16.76 -1.57 33.96
N ASP A 511 -15.62 -2.06 34.46
CA ASP A 511 -14.29 -1.51 34.22
C ASP A 511 -13.45 -2.50 33.40
N ASN A 512 -13.66 -2.52 32.08
CA ASN A 512 -12.87 -3.34 31.17
C ASN A 512 -11.59 -2.57 30.77
N PRO A 513 -10.38 -3.06 31.09
CA PRO A 513 -9.13 -2.40 30.68
C PRO A 513 -9.03 -2.28 29.15
N ALA A 514 -9.59 -3.23 28.38
CA ALA A 514 -9.64 -3.13 26.93
C ALA A 514 -10.53 -1.97 26.45
N ALA A 515 -11.64 -1.70 27.13
CA ALA A 515 -12.50 -0.56 26.84
C ALA A 515 -11.83 0.77 27.19
N HIS A 516 -11.07 0.84 28.29
CA HIS A 516 -10.23 2.00 28.60
C HIS A 516 -9.19 2.25 27.50
N HIS A 517 -8.47 1.21 27.07
CA HIS A 517 -7.53 1.33 25.97
C HIS A 517 -8.21 1.76 24.67
N GLU A 518 -9.42 1.28 24.40
CA GLU A 518 -10.18 1.67 23.21
C GLU A 518 -10.64 3.13 23.28
N VAL A 519 -11.08 3.61 24.44
CA VAL A 519 -11.44 5.02 24.67
C VAL A 519 -10.22 5.91 24.49
N THR A 520 -9.07 5.57 25.10
CA THR A 520 -7.83 6.33 24.91
C THR A 520 -7.38 6.32 23.46
N LYS A 521 -7.46 5.18 22.76
CA LYS A 521 -7.14 5.09 21.33
C LYS A 521 -8.10 5.90 20.45
N LYS A 522 -9.39 5.91 20.76
CA LYS A 522 -10.38 6.71 20.03
C LYS A 522 -10.11 8.20 20.23
N GLU A 523 -9.77 8.61 21.45
CA GLU A 523 -9.43 9.98 21.76
C GLU A 523 -8.13 10.43 21.06
N THR A 524 -7.08 9.61 21.09
CA THR A 524 -5.83 9.91 20.37
C THR A 524 -6.05 9.96 18.86
N LEU A 525 -6.82 9.04 18.28
CA LEU A 525 -7.17 9.07 16.85
C LEU A 525 -8.02 10.29 16.48
N ARG A 526 -8.89 10.78 17.38
CA ARG A 526 -9.65 12.01 17.17
C ARG A 526 -8.72 13.21 17.11
N VAL A 527 -7.84 13.37 18.10
CA VAL A 527 -6.84 14.45 18.15
C VAL A 527 -5.91 14.40 16.94
N LEU A 528 -5.45 13.21 16.52
CA LEU A 528 -4.60 13.06 15.31
C LEU A 528 -5.33 13.39 14.00
N ARG A 529 -6.63 13.09 13.91
CA ARG A 529 -7.45 13.49 12.75
C ARG A 529 -7.67 15.00 12.71
N GLU A 530 -7.89 15.61 13.87
CA GLU A 530 -8.01 17.07 13.99
C GLU A 530 -6.66 17.76 13.71
N GLU A 531 -5.54 17.18 14.14
CA GLU A 531 -4.18 17.61 13.79
C GLU A 531 -3.94 17.51 12.28
N ASN A 532 -4.23 16.38 11.64
CA ASN A 532 -4.11 16.24 10.17
C ASN A 532 -4.99 17.24 9.42
N LYS A 533 -6.22 17.49 9.88
CA LYS A 533 -7.09 18.51 9.30
C LYS A 533 -6.52 19.92 9.47
N ALA A 534 -5.97 20.24 10.64
CA ALA A 534 -5.36 21.55 10.92
C ALA A 534 -4.06 21.76 10.12
N LEU A 535 -3.24 20.72 9.97
CA LEU A 535 -2.02 20.74 9.15
C LEU A 535 -2.33 20.81 7.65
N LEU A 536 -3.37 20.12 7.19
CA LEU A 536 -3.86 20.24 5.81
C LEU A 536 -4.38 21.64 5.53
N ALA A 537 -5.18 22.22 6.43
CA ALA A 537 -5.64 23.61 6.31
C ALA A 537 -4.47 24.62 6.30
N GLN A 538 -3.36 24.31 6.97
CA GLN A 538 -2.14 25.12 6.95
C GLN A 538 -1.35 24.97 5.63
N LEU A 539 -1.31 23.76 5.05
CA LEU A 539 -0.70 23.49 3.74
C LEU A 539 -1.51 24.08 2.59
N GLU A 540 -2.84 24.12 2.70
CA GLU A 540 -3.76 24.70 1.72
C GLU A 540 -3.77 26.23 1.72
N GLY A 541 -3.12 26.88 2.70
CA GLY A 541 -2.64 28.26 2.60
C GLY A 541 -3.63 29.37 3.00
N GLN A 542 -3.47 29.88 4.23
CA GLN A 542 -3.75 31.29 4.55
C GLN A 542 -2.43 32.06 4.59
N PRO A 543 -2.30 33.19 3.85
CA PRO A 543 -1.07 33.98 3.83
C PRO A 543 -1.04 34.87 5.06
N GLY A 544 -0.27 34.48 6.07
CA GLY A 544 -0.09 35.26 7.29
C GLY A 544 1.11 34.75 8.07
N GLY A 545 2.28 35.31 7.79
CA GLY A 545 3.55 34.93 8.39
C GLY A 545 3.57 35.13 9.91
N THR A 546 3.21 34.08 10.64
CA THR A 546 3.55 33.87 12.04
C THR A 546 3.48 32.37 12.31
N LYS A 547 4.60 31.76 12.73
CA LYS A 547 4.65 30.37 13.18
C LYS A 547 3.87 30.23 14.50
N PHE A 548 2.56 30.07 14.42
CA PHE A 548 1.74 29.67 15.56
C PHE A 548 1.70 28.15 15.64
N VAL A 549 1.95 27.60 16.83
CA VAL A 549 1.77 26.17 17.11
C VAL A 549 0.25 25.92 17.17
N PRO A 550 -0.30 25.00 16.36
CA PRO A 550 -1.71 24.66 16.43
C PRO A 550 -2.10 24.20 17.85
N ILE A 551 -3.28 24.62 18.32
CA ILE A 551 -3.77 24.29 19.67
C ILE A 551 -3.84 22.77 19.86
N SER A 552 -4.18 22.03 18.81
CA SER A 552 -4.19 20.56 18.79
C SER A 552 -2.82 19.93 19.04
N THR A 553 -1.73 20.53 18.54
CA THR A 553 -0.36 20.06 18.80
C THR A 553 0.05 20.31 20.26
N LEU A 554 -0.44 21.41 20.83
CA LEU A 554 -0.22 21.75 22.24
C LEU A 554 -1.05 20.86 23.18
N GLU A 555 -2.27 20.50 22.80
CA GLU A 555 -3.12 19.54 23.52
C GLU A 555 -2.52 18.14 23.48
N ARG A 556 -2.00 17.70 22.32
CA ARG A 556 -1.24 16.44 22.21
C ARG A 556 -0.03 16.43 23.13
N SER A 557 0.79 17.49 23.10
CA SER A 557 1.95 17.60 23.99
C SER A 557 1.54 17.59 25.48
N ARG A 558 0.39 18.16 25.84
CA ARG A 558 -0.15 18.08 27.21
C ARG A 558 -0.58 16.66 27.59
N LEU A 559 -1.19 15.91 26.67
CA LEU A 559 -1.54 14.51 26.89
C LEU A 559 -0.29 13.64 27.08
N ASP A 560 0.74 13.85 26.24
CA ASP A 560 2.02 13.15 26.37
C ASP A 560 2.70 13.46 27.72
N VAL A 561 2.65 14.72 28.17
CA VAL A 561 3.16 15.11 29.50
C VAL A 561 2.36 14.43 30.62
N GLN A 562 1.03 14.36 30.53
CA GLN A 562 0.20 13.67 31.52
C GLN A 562 0.49 12.16 31.58
N GLU A 563 0.71 11.52 30.43
CA GLU A 563 1.08 10.11 30.38
C GLU A 563 2.47 9.88 31.01
N MET A 564 3.43 10.74 30.72
CA MET A 564 4.76 10.69 31.33
C MET A 564 4.71 10.94 32.84
N GLU A 565 3.89 11.88 33.31
CA GLU A 565 3.66 12.12 34.75
C GLU A 565 3.04 10.89 35.43
N ALA A 566 2.08 10.21 34.79
CA ALA A 566 1.49 8.99 35.30
C ALA A 566 2.51 7.85 35.41
N LEU A 567 3.38 7.69 34.40
CA LEU A 567 4.47 6.72 34.41
C LEU A 567 5.49 7.02 35.52
N VAL A 568 5.88 8.28 35.69
CA VAL A 568 6.77 8.71 36.78
C VAL A 568 6.14 8.39 38.14
N ALA A 569 4.86 8.70 38.34
CA ALA A 569 4.16 8.39 39.58
C ALA A 569 4.11 6.87 39.85
N GLU A 570 3.97 6.03 38.82
CA GLU A 570 4.05 4.57 38.99
C GLU A 570 5.46 4.11 39.39
N LYS A 571 6.51 4.66 38.77
CA LYS A 571 7.90 4.36 39.11
C LYS A 571 8.25 4.82 40.53
N GLU A 572 7.78 5.99 40.94
CA GLU A 572 7.94 6.49 42.31
C GLU A 572 7.23 5.59 43.33
N LYS A 573 5.98 5.17 43.05
CA LYS A 573 5.27 4.19 43.88
C LYS A 573 6.01 2.86 43.99
N ARG A 574 6.64 2.40 42.91
CA ARG A 574 7.49 1.20 42.92
C ARG A 574 8.73 1.41 43.79
N MET A 575 9.38 2.58 43.67
CA MET A 575 10.55 2.94 44.46
C MET A 575 10.21 3.06 45.95
N THR A 576 9.08 3.65 46.33
CA THR A 576 8.66 3.74 47.74
C THR A 576 8.37 2.36 48.32
N ARG A 577 7.64 1.50 47.60
CA ARG A 577 7.42 0.10 48.02
C ARG A 577 8.73 -0.68 48.17
N LEU A 578 9.69 -0.48 47.26
CA LEU A 578 11.00 -1.12 47.36
C LEU A 578 11.76 -0.65 48.60
N LYS A 579 11.76 0.66 48.88
CA LYS A 579 12.35 1.23 50.11
C LYS A 579 11.67 0.68 51.35
N GLU A 580 10.34 0.59 51.38
CA GLU A 580 9.58 0.01 52.49
C GLU A 580 9.93 -1.47 52.72
N MET A 581 10.00 -2.27 51.65
CA MET A 581 10.40 -3.68 51.74
C MET A 581 11.85 -3.83 52.23
N TRP A 582 12.75 -2.98 51.74
CA TRP A 582 14.14 -2.99 52.20
C TRP A 582 14.26 -2.60 53.67
N SER A 583 13.54 -1.57 54.11
CA SER A 583 13.49 -1.16 55.52
C SER A 583 12.91 -2.26 56.41
N LYS A 584 11.86 -2.97 55.97
CA LYS A 584 11.31 -4.12 56.68
C LYS A 584 12.31 -5.27 56.78
N LYS A 585 12.93 -5.67 55.67
CA LYS A 585 13.96 -6.73 55.66
C LYS A 585 15.20 -6.35 56.48
N ALA A 586 15.62 -5.09 56.44
CA ALA A 586 16.72 -4.60 57.27
C ALA A 586 16.38 -4.65 58.76
N LEU A 587 15.12 -4.36 59.12
CA LEU A 587 14.64 -4.51 60.50
C LEU A 587 14.57 -5.98 60.91
N GLU A 588 14.04 -6.87 60.06
CA GLU A 588 14.04 -8.32 60.28
C GLU A 588 15.45 -8.86 60.48
N PHE A 589 16.40 -8.41 59.65
CA PHE A 589 17.82 -8.76 59.79
C PHE A 589 18.39 -8.26 61.12
N ARG A 590 18.14 -7.00 61.50
CA ARG A 590 18.59 -6.46 62.79
C ARG A 590 18.01 -7.25 63.97
N GLN A 591 16.72 -7.59 63.91
CA GLN A 591 16.05 -8.40 64.93
C GLN A 591 16.60 -9.82 65.00
N ALA A 592 16.89 -10.45 63.86
CA ALA A 592 17.50 -11.78 63.82
C ALA A 592 18.91 -11.76 64.43
N VAL A 593 19.74 -10.77 64.07
CA VAL A 593 21.08 -10.58 64.66
C VAL A 593 20.99 -10.33 66.16
N TYR A 594 20.05 -9.49 66.60
CA TYR A 594 19.81 -9.24 68.03
C TYR A 594 19.36 -10.50 68.77
N SER A 595 18.43 -11.27 68.21
CA SER A 595 17.91 -12.49 68.83
C SER A 595 18.91 -13.65 68.86
N LEU A 596 19.75 -13.79 67.84
CA LEU A 596 20.69 -14.91 67.72
C LEU A 596 22.03 -14.63 68.40
N LEU A 597 22.58 -13.43 68.18
CA LEU A 597 23.92 -13.06 68.65
C LEU A 597 23.88 -12.15 69.88
N GLY A 598 22.71 -11.65 70.29
CA GLY A 598 22.59 -10.75 71.44
C GLY A 598 23.14 -9.34 71.19
N TYR A 599 23.24 -8.92 69.92
CA TYR A 599 23.80 -7.62 69.53
C TYR A 599 22.85 -6.83 68.63
N GLU A 600 22.59 -5.57 69.01
CA GLU A 600 21.83 -4.62 68.20
C GLU A 600 22.80 -3.80 67.35
N VAL A 601 22.58 -3.87 66.03
CA VAL A 601 23.47 -3.30 65.01
C VAL A 601 22.81 -2.10 64.33
N ASP A 602 23.40 -0.93 64.53
CA ASP A 602 22.97 0.36 63.97
C ASP A 602 23.98 0.88 62.95
N PHE A 603 23.52 1.01 61.70
CA PHE A 603 24.32 1.60 60.63
C PHE A 603 24.23 3.12 60.70
N GLN A 604 25.36 3.79 60.93
CA GLN A 604 25.46 5.25 60.91
C GLN A 604 25.62 5.76 59.46
N PRO A 605 25.17 6.98 59.14
CA PRO A 605 25.29 7.56 57.80
C PRO A 605 26.74 7.71 57.32
N ASN A 606 27.71 7.66 58.23
CA ASN A 606 29.15 7.78 57.94
C ASN A 606 29.79 6.43 57.55
N GLY A 607 29.00 5.38 57.29
CA GLY A 607 29.49 4.02 56.99
C GLY A 607 29.98 3.23 58.22
N ARG A 608 29.97 3.84 59.41
CA ARG A 608 30.35 3.20 60.67
C ARG A 608 29.18 2.40 61.24
N VAL A 609 29.50 1.26 61.87
CA VAL A 609 28.52 0.35 62.45
C VAL A 609 28.62 0.42 63.97
N LYS A 610 27.58 0.90 64.63
CA LYS A 610 27.48 0.88 66.08
C LYS A 610 26.82 -0.43 66.51
N VAL A 611 27.49 -1.17 67.38
CA VAL A 611 27.04 -2.44 67.93
C VAL A 611 26.81 -2.26 69.41
N THR A 612 25.61 -2.57 69.88
CA THR A 612 25.24 -2.51 71.29
C THR A 612 24.87 -3.91 71.77
N SER A 613 25.39 -4.31 72.93
CA SER A 613 25.12 -5.63 73.49
C SER A 613 23.78 -5.63 74.23
N MET A 614 22.99 -6.69 74.09
CA MET A 614 21.72 -6.93 74.80
C MET A 614 21.87 -6.84 76.33
N PHE A 615 23.01 -7.27 76.86
CA PHE A 615 23.28 -7.30 78.31
C PHE A 615 23.85 -5.99 78.86
N HIS A 616 24.25 -5.07 77.98
CA HIS A 616 24.85 -3.79 78.35
C HIS A 616 24.01 -2.64 77.80
N ARG A 617 22.72 -2.58 78.19
CA ARG A 617 21.82 -1.49 77.78
C ARG A 617 22.18 -0.20 78.52
N SER A 618 22.07 0.94 77.82
CA SER A 618 22.34 2.28 78.37
C SER A 618 21.61 2.57 79.69
N ASP A 619 20.41 1.99 79.85
CA ASP A 619 19.57 2.12 81.06
C ASP A 619 20.24 1.57 82.33
N LEU A 620 21.06 0.52 82.20
CA LEU A 620 21.78 -0.12 83.32
C LEU A 620 23.04 0.68 83.73
N TYR A 621 23.52 1.56 82.85
CA TYR A 621 24.74 2.35 83.02
C TYR A 621 24.43 3.86 83.12
N GLY A 622 23.30 4.21 83.74
CA GLY A 622 22.96 5.59 84.06
C GLY A 622 22.75 6.50 82.84
N GLY A 623 22.37 5.94 81.69
CA GLY A 623 22.14 6.68 80.45
C GLY A 623 23.41 6.98 79.64
N VAL A 624 24.56 6.41 80.01
CA VAL A 624 25.80 6.52 79.25
C VAL A 624 25.78 5.55 78.08
N ASP A 625 26.08 6.05 76.88
CA ASP A 625 26.00 5.27 75.64
C ASP A 625 27.05 4.13 75.60
N THR A 626 26.60 2.88 75.74
CA THR A 626 27.41 1.65 75.86
C THR A 626 27.67 0.93 74.52
N GLY A 627 27.67 1.66 73.41
CA GLY A 627 27.92 1.08 72.08
C GLY A 627 29.40 0.95 71.71
N ILE A 628 29.71 -0.04 70.87
CA ILE A 628 31.01 -0.21 70.21
C ILE A 628 30.86 0.21 68.75
N VAL A 629 31.57 1.23 68.31
CA VAL A 629 31.54 1.71 66.92
C VAL A 629 32.69 1.09 66.15
N PHE A 630 32.35 0.31 65.13
CA PHE A 630 33.27 -0.27 64.17
C PHE A 630 33.30 0.60 62.92
N ASP A 631 34.51 0.93 62.49
CA ASP A 631 34.78 1.59 61.21
C ASP A 631 35.23 0.53 60.21
N GLY A 632 34.36 0.20 59.25
CA GLY A 632 34.63 -0.85 58.25
C GLY A 632 35.68 -0.46 57.22
N GLU A 633 35.90 0.83 56.98
CA GLU A 633 36.86 1.32 55.97
C GLU A 633 38.28 1.38 56.53
N GLN A 634 38.43 1.78 57.80
CA GLN A 634 39.74 1.84 58.45
C GLN A 634 40.04 0.59 59.31
N GLY A 635 39.08 -0.32 59.48
CA GLY A 635 39.20 -1.49 60.35
C GLY A 635 39.42 -1.14 61.82
N THR A 636 39.03 0.07 62.24
CA THR A 636 39.26 0.56 63.61
C THR A 636 38.01 0.41 64.47
N MET A 637 38.22 0.13 65.76
CA MET A 637 37.15 -0.01 66.75
C MET A 637 37.26 1.11 67.79
N LYS A 638 36.15 1.80 68.07
CA LYS A 638 36.06 2.85 69.09
C LYS A 638 34.90 2.56 70.03
N LEU A 639 35.13 2.71 71.33
CA LEU A 639 34.08 2.59 72.34
C LEU A 639 33.32 3.91 72.50
N CYS A 640 31.99 3.87 72.50
CA CYS A 640 31.15 4.98 72.92
C CYS A 640 31.22 5.13 74.45
N GLY A 641 31.15 6.37 74.96
CA GLY A 641 31.28 6.69 76.39
C GLY A 641 32.69 7.11 76.85
N GLY A 642 33.70 7.05 75.97
CA GLY A 642 35.07 7.50 76.26
C GLY A 642 35.88 6.53 77.17
N PRO A 643 37.20 6.75 77.31
CA PRO A 643 38.12 5.80 77.96
C PRO A 643 37.89 5.60 79.46
N ASN A 644 37.10 6.48 80.08
CA ASN A 644 36.77 6.46 81.51
C ASN A 644 35.36 5.91 81.80
N SER A 645 34.59 5.50 80.78
CA SER A 645 33.30 4.84 81.00
C SER A 645 33.47 3.53 81.79
N GLN A 646 32.51 3.22 82.66
CA GLN A 646 32.51 1.98 83.45
C GLN A 646 32.57 0.74 82.53
N PHE A 647 31.78 0.77 81.44
CA PHE A 647 31.80 -0.23 80.37
C PHE A 647 33.19 -0.37 79.72
N ALA A 648 33.87 0.74 79.43
CA ALA A 648 35.22 0.72 78.84
C ALA A 648 36.31 0.23 79.80
N ARG A 649 36.08 0.24 81.12
CA ARG A 649 36.99 -0.33 82.12
C ARG A 649 36.80 -1.82 82.27
N GLU A 650 35.55 -2.29 82.29
CA GLU A 650 35.23 -3.72 82.41
C GLU A 650 35.77 -4.52 81.23
N ILE A 651 35.61 -3.99 80.01
CA ILE A 651 35.90 -4.73 78.79
C ILE A 651 37.36 -4.51 78.34
N ARG A 652 38.11 -3.64 79.04
CA ARG A 652 39.50 -3.29 78.69
C ARG A 652 40.42 -4.51 78.61
N ASN A 653 40.28 -5.44 79.54
CA ASN A 653 41.13 -6.64 79.59
C ASN A 653 40.81 -7.58 78.41
N GLN A 654 39.54 -7.71 78.06
CA GLN A 654 39.11 -8.49 76.90
C GLN A 654 39.53 -7.85 75.56
N ILE A 655 39.51 -6.51 75.47
CA ILE A 655 39.99 -5.78 74.27
C ILE A 655 41.48 -5.99 74.07
N LYS A 656 42.29 -5.89 75.12
CA LYS A 656 43.73 -6.15 75.03
C LYS A 656 44.02 -7.57 74.53
N PHE A 657 43.37 -8.56 75.15
CA PHE A 657 43.62 -9.97 74.82
C PHE A 657 43.09 -10.39 73.44
N TYR A 658 41.85 -10.03 73.08
CA TYR A 658 41.25 -10.50 71.82
C TYR A 658 41.46 -9.55 70.64
N VAL A 659 41.51 -8.24 70.86
CA VAL A 659 41.58 -7.24 69.78
C VAL A 659 43.01 -6.74 69.56
N GLU A 660 43.78 -6.42 70.61
CA GLU A 660 45.16 -5.93 70.45
C GLU A 660 46.16 -7.07 70.17
N GLU A 661 46.09 -8.18 70.93
CA GLU A 661 47.03 -9.30 70.78
C GLU A 661 46.66 -10.26 69.63
N ARG A 662 45.38 -10.61 69.51
CA ARG A 662 44.91 -11.63 68.53
C ARG A 662 44.23 -11.08 67.29
N LYS A 663 43.76 -9.82 67.32
CA LYS A 663 43.00 -9.18 66.23
C LYS A 663 41.74 -9.93 65.79
N GLU A 664 41.10 -10.65 66.71
CA GLU A 664 39.88 -11.43 66.45
C GLU A 664 38.65 -10.79 67.11
N ILE A 665 37.96 -9.93 66.37
CA ILE A 665 36.74 -9.24 66.80
C ILE A 665 35.58 -10.23 67.11
N PRO A 666 35.35 -11.30 66.34
CA PRO A 666 34.27 -12.26 66.66
C PRO A 666 34.48 -12.96 68.01
N CYS A 667 35.71 -13.35 68.33
CA CYS A 667 36.06 -13.97 69.61
C CYS A 667 35.88 -13.00 70.78
N PHE A 668 36.24 -11.73 70.57
CA PHE A 668 36.00 -10.65 71.52
C PHE A 668 34.50 -10.47 71.83
N LEU A 669 33.66 -10.36 70.80
CA LEU A 669 32.20 -10.22 70.99
C LEU A 669 31.60 -11.46 71.67
N ALA A 670 32.02 -12.67 71.30
CA ALA A 670 31.56 -13.89 71.98
C ALA A 670 31.94 -13.89 73.47
N ALA A 671 33.18 -13.55 73.83
CA ALA A 671 33.61 -13.44 75.22
C ALA A 671 32.82 -12.38 76.00
N LEU A 672 32.53 -11.24 75.35
CA LEU A 672 31.73 -10.17 75.93
C LEU A 672 30.27 -10.60 76.18
N THR A 673 29.67 -11.37 75.26
CA THR A 673 28.31 -11.91 75.48
C THR A 673 28.26 -12.89 76.64
N MET A 674 29.25 -13.78 76.75
CA MET A 674 29.31 -14.76 77.83
C MET A 674 29.50 -14.08 79.19
N GLU A 675 30.42 -13.12 79.30
CA GLU A 675 30.63 -12.37 80.54
C GLU A 675 29.40 -11.51 80.90
N GLY A 676 28.77 -10.87 79.91
CA GLY A 676 27.55 -10.09 80.10
C GLY A 676 26.36 -10.95 80.57
N TYR A 677 26.22 -12.15 80.00
CA TYR A 677 25.20 -13.11 80.41
C TYR A 677 25.42 -13.59 81.85
N GLU A 678 26.65 -13.96 82.21
CA GLU A 678 26.99 -14.39 83.58
C GLU A 678 26.74 -13.30 84.63
N LYS A 679 27.09 -12.04 84.31
CA LYS A 679 26.84 -10.89 85.19
C LYS A 679 25.34 -10.59 85.36
N THR A 680 24.55 -10.67 84.29
CA THR A 680 23.11 -10.40 84.35
C THR A 680 22.32 -11.53 85.01
N THR A 681 22.67 -12.80 84.77
CA THR A 681 22.01 -13.94 85.45
C THR A 681 22.40 -14.07 86.91
N ARG A 682 23.65 -13.75 87.30
CA ARG A 682 24.05 -13.70 88.72
C ARG A 682 23.48 -12.51 89.50
N ALA A 683 23.07 -11.44 88.82
CA ALA A 683 22.42 -10.28 89.46
C ALA A 683 20.89 -10.45 89.62
N GLN A 684 20.29 -11.43 88.94
CA GLN A 684 18.85 -11.76 89.04
C GLN A 684 18.54 -12.88 90.05
N GLN A 685 19.56 -13.57 90.54
CA GLN A 685 19.50 -14.45 91.72
C GLN A 685 19.96 -13.69 92.95
#